data_AF-A0A498M0S8-F1
#
_entry.id   AF-A0A498M0S8-F1
#
_cell.length_a   1.000
_cell.length_b   1.000
_cell.length_c   1.000
_cell.angle_alpha   90.00
_cell.angle_beta   90.00
_cell.angle_gamma   90.00
#
_symmetry.space_group_name_H-M   'P 1'
#
loop_
_entity.id
_entity.type
_entity.pdbx_description
1 polymer ?
#
loop_
_entity_poly.entity_id
_entity_poly.type
_entity_poly.pdbx_seq_one_letter_code
_entity_poly.pdbx_strand_id
1 'polypeptide(L)'
;MALLLRVVVSADEARRVHLSQVPESVDALIDVLKEKLQLQGDFTLQFEDPDFANALCTLSDISEIPRDRAVLHIKWKIASQLDNSDSQSLGSISSLDTASLNSPVHTSTNPSPTTSSNLRSTSVWPSPFPIPPLSHDVELKLRKANEAYEKTKIGIDVTRDIKTDILDKITQVTFNITAYPRPHEVESIAVALISKYPCLKENDGNGYEGWLTSIKNRFSNFRAKLRVAGCSEVSINSKSKGDGDMTYTLKRVKRGEINHCPNHPNEHDDASLEEQRMLLVEASKKARVDDSLIRVKMDLTFSLRRREVVEEQPMVMVIQNRWPALSFKEQIVEEFFRITNKNLLGTFRAAVEKYTPKLLRLYRSRKASFGKDLEHILMKLDDETSNIIRHRQDAALRGLPIFLREEPGKLFKQCLETDPHDVAVKGVAVGVLYVLEDCAVETSSPKVQNISLIVEESVVLQDIADTPTAVAYLFGLLYALNISYPDDLKYTFDTLQSVFMEMGPKCTKTRAQQDPREAKAQNPESLSKELFQLFARASSEKGTLVLNKTPEKKRLKIPEPLSKELLQLLARASSEKGTLVLNKTPEKKRLKIPEPLSKELLQLFARASSEKGTLVPNKTPEKKRLKIPEPLSKELLQLSARASYMKRIAMAQKTQRGKILSC
;
A
#
# COMPACT_ATOMS: atom_id res chain seq x y z
N MET A 1 -11.78 -20.72 49.62
CA MET A 1 -12.77 -20.47 48.55
C MET A 1 -12.28 -21.18 47.30
N ALA A 2 -13.18 -21.82 46.55
CA ALA A 2 -12.79 -22.49 45.31
C ALA A 2 -12.61 -21.43 44.21
N LEU A 3 -11.53 -21.53 43.43
CA LEU A 3 -11.18 -20.57 42.38
C LEU A 3 -11.36 -21.24 41.01
N LEU A 4 -12.13 -20.61 40.13
CA LEU A 4 -12.37 -21.12 38.78
C LEU A 4 -11.57 -20.34 37.73
N LEU A 5 -10.65 -21.02 37.07
CA LEU A 5 -9.73 -20.41 36.11
C LEU A 5 -10.02 -20.87 34.69
N ARG A 6 -9.98 -19.94 33.74
CA ARG A 6 -9.84 -20.22 32.31
C ARG A 6 -8.39 -19.91 31.93
N VAL A 7 -7.60 -20.93 31.65
CA VAL A 7 -6.16 -20.79 31.36
C VAL A 7 -5.93 -20.93 29.87
N VAL A 8 -5.52 -19.85 29.23
CA VAL A 8 -5.15 -19.77 27.81
C VAL A 8 -3.68 -20.16 27.69
N VAL A 9 -3.42 -21.33 27.09
CA VAL A 9 -2.08 -21.91 26.88
C VAL A 9 -1.47 -21.38 25.58
N SER A 10 -2.31 -21.18 24.55
CA SER A 10 -1.95 -20.61 23.26
C SER A 10 -3.16 -19.91 22.62
N ALA A 11 -2.97 -19.27 21.46
CA ALA A 11 -4.07 -18.58 20.75
C ALA A 11 -5.26 -19.49 20.43
N ASP A 12 -5.01 -20.80 20.24
CA ASP A 12 -6.01 -21.79 19.86
C ASP A 12 -6.38 -22.76 21.00
N GLU A 13 -5.69 -22.66 22.15
CA GLU A 13 -5.88 -23.60 23.26
C GLU A 13 -6.13 -22.89 24.59
N ALA A 14 -7.32 -23.12 25.16
CA ALA A 14 -7.67 -22.68 26.51
C ALA A 14 -8.36 -23.81 27.28
N ARG A 15 -7.96 -24.03 28.53
CA ARG A 15 -8.46 -25.10 29.40
C ARG A 15 -9.08 -24.52 30.67
N ARG A 16 -10.15 -25.16 31.15
CA ARG A 16 -10.82 -24.78 32.40
C ARG A 16 -10.19 -25.54 33.56
N VAL A 17 -9.72 -24.82 34.58
CA VAL A 17 -9.08 -25.38 35.77
C VAL A 17 -9.88 -24.99 37.01
N HIS A 18 -10.14 -25.97 37.87
CA HIS A 18 -10.80 -25.77 39.15
C HIS A 18 -9.80 -25.98 40.29
N LEU A 19 -9.65 -25.00 41.17
CA LEU A 19 -8.80 -25.07 42.35
C LEU A 19 -9.67 -25.14 43.61
N SER A 20 -9.43 -26.13 44.47
CA SER A 20 -10.15 -26.31 45.73
C SER A 20 -9.77 -25.25 46.77
N GLN A 21 -8.57 -24.70 46.67
CA GLN A 21 -8.03 -23.63 47.53
C GLN A 21 -7.29 -22.60 46.67
N VAL A 22 -7.25 -21.35 47.12
CA VAL A 22 -6.47 -20.29 46.48
C VAL A 22 -5.00 -20.54 46.81
N PRO A 23 -4.09 -20.59 45.82
CA PRO A 23 -2.66 -20.75 46.08
C PRO A 23 -2.09 -19.63 46.95
N GLU A 24 -1.04 -19.92 47.73
CA GLU A 24 -0.42 -18.95 48.64
C GLU A 24 0.46 -17.93 47.91
N SER A 25 0.92 -18.25 46.70
CA SER A 25 1.75 -17.39 45.86
C SER A 25 1.50 -17.63 44.37
N VAL A 26 2.00 -16.74 43.52
CA VAL A 26 1.96 -16.89 42.06
C VAL A 26 2.79 -18.10 41.62
N ASP A 27 3.92 -18.39 42.27
CA ASP A 27 4.74 -19.56 41.97
C ASP A 27 4.00 -20.87 42.33
N ALA A 28 3.32 -20.91 43.47
CA ALA A 28 2.48 -22.06 43.83
C ALA A 28 1.33 -22.27 42.82
N LEU A 29 0.75 -21.19 42.29
CA LEU A 29 -0.23 -21.27 41.21
C LEU A 29 0.39 -21.82 39.92
N ILE A 30 1.60 -21.41 39.56
CA ILE A 30 2.34 -21.92 38.40
C ILE A 30 2.58 -23.43 38.53
N ASP A 31 3.01 -23.90 39.69
CA ASP A 31 3.26 -25.33 39.92
C ASP A 31 1.99 -26.17 39.79
N VAL A 32 0.88 -25.71 40.38
CA VAL A 32 -0.42 -26.37 40.24
C VAL A 32 -0.90 -26.40 38.78
N LEU A 33 -0.64 -25.34 38.01
CA LEU A 33 -0.97 -25.30 36.59
C LEU A 33 -0.06 -26.22 35.76
N LYS A 34 1.24 -26.30 36.08
CA LYS A 34 2.17 -27.26 35.46
C LYS A 34 1.67 -28.69 35.64
N GLU A 35 1.27 -29.06 36.86
CA GLU A 35 0.75 -30.38 37.19
C GLU A 35 -0.60 -30.66 36.49
N LYS A 36 -1.60 -29.79 36.66
CA LYS A 36 -2.97 -30.04 36.15
C LYS A 36 -3.08 -29.97 34.64
N LEU A 37 -2.26 -29.15 33.98
CA LEU A 37 -2.32 -28.95 32.53
C LEU A 37 -1.21 -29.70 31.78
N GLN A 38 -0.33 -30.42 32.50
CA GLN A 38 0.82 -31.15 31.96
C GLN A 38 1.76 -30.26 31.13
N LEU A 39 2.03 -29.06 31.63
CA LEU A 39 2.82 -28.04 30.95
C LEU A 39 4.31 -28.25 31.23
N GLN A 40 5.13 -28.19 30.18
CA GLN A 40 6.60 -28.34 30.26
C GLN A 40 7.28 -27.03 29.93
N GLY A 41 8.16 -26.56 30.81
CA GLY A 41 8.92 -25.31 30.67
C GLY A 41 8.49 -24.21 31.62
N ASP A 42 9.29 -23.15 31.70
CA ASP A 42 9.00 -22.01 32.57
C ASP A 42 8.11 -20.99 31.88
N PHE A 43 7.17 -20.44 32.63
CA PHE A 43 6.26 -19.41 32.14
C PHE A 43 5.93 -18.40 33.22
N THR A 44 5.42 -17.25 32.79
CA THR A 44 4.78 -16.24 33.63
C THR A 44 3.29 -16.19 33.32
N LEU A 45 2.49 -15.74 34.29
CA LEU A 45 1.04 -15.62 34.13
C LEU A 45 0.65 -14.16 33.88
N GLN A 46 -0.31 -13.96 32.98
CA GLN A 46 -1.03 -12.71 32.85
C GLN A 46 -2.51 -12.96 33.14
N PHE A 47 -3.24 -11.97 33.65
CA PHE A 47 -4.69 -12.07 33.88
C PHE A 47 -5.44 -10.95 33.16
N GLU A 48 -6.70 -11.23 32.81
CA GLU A 48 -7.62 -10.21 32.30
C GLU A 48 -8.18 -9.41 33.48
N ASP A 49 -7.82 -8.14 33.56
CA ASP A 49 -8.22 -7.26 34.66
C ASP A 49 -9.62 -6.65 34.41
N PRO A 50 -10.64 -7.00 35.23
CA PRO A 50 -11.99 -6.47 35.07
C PRO A 50 -12.09 -4.95 35.18
N ASP A 51 -11.21 -4.33 35.97
CA ASP A 51 -11.23 -2.88 36.22
C ASP A 51 -10.68 -2.09 35.02
N PHE A 52 -9.92 -2.76 34.13
CA PHE A 52 -9.33 -2.17 32.93
C PHE A 52 -9.91 -2.77 31.63
N ALA A 53 -11.22 -3.03 31.61
CA ALA A 53 -11.93 -3.57 30.45
C ALA A 53 -11.32 -4.88 29.90
N ASN A 54 -10.85 -5.75 30.81
CA ASN A 54 -10.20 -7.03 30.53
C ASN A 54 -8.86 -6.90 29.79
N ALA A 55 -8.13 -5.80 29.97
CA ALA A 55 -6.75 -5.69 29.50
C ALA A 55 -5.84 -6.71 30.20
N LEU A 56 -4.81 -7.19 29.49
CA LEU A 56 -3.87 -8.17 30.04
C LEU A 56 -2.84 -7.51 30.97
N CYS A 57 -2.89 -7.87 32.24
CA CYS A 57 -1.95 -7.44 33.28
C CYS A 57 -1.04 -8.60 33.68
N THR A 58 0.22 -8.31 34.01
CA THR A 58 1.14 -9.36 34.52
C THR A 58 0.78 -9.67 35.96
N LEU A 59 0.51 -10.93 36.26
CA LEU A 59 0.12 -11.36 37.60
C LEU A 59 1.35 -11.36 38.51
N SER A 60 1.40 -10.43 39.46
CA SER A 60 2.53 -10.29 40.39
C SER A 60 2.19 -10.76 41.80
N ASP A 61 0.92 -10.67 42.19
CA ASP A 61 0.39 -11.11 43.47
C ASP A 61 -0.91 -11.89 43.28
N ILE A 62 -1.14 -12.96 44.04
CA ILE A 62 -2.35 -13.78 43.95
C ILE A 62 -3.62 -13.00 44.33
N SER A 63 -3.49 -11.96 45.14
CA SER A 63 -4.59 -11.08 45.56
C SER A 63 -5.18 -10.24 44.43
N GLU A 64 -4.48 -10.11 43.30
CA GLU A 64 -4.94 -9.41 42.08
C GLU A 64 -6.02 -10.22 41.33
N ILE A 65 -6.10 -11.53 41.58
CA ILE A 65 -7.09 -12.41 40.93
C ILE A 65 -8.46 -12.23 41.62
N PRO A 66 -9.55 -12.00 40.85
CA PRO A 66 -10.89 -12.00 41.40
C PRO A 66 -11.22 -13.32 42.13
N ARG A 67 -11.87 -13.21 43.30
CA ARG A 67 -12.03 -14.33 44.26
C ARG A 67 -12.81 -15.54 43.72
N ASP A 68 -13.64 -15.34 42.70
CA ASP A 68 -14.55 -16.37 42.18
C ASP A 68 -14.05 -16.98 40.86
N ARG A 69 -13.64 -16.12 39.91
CA ARG A 69 -13.24 -16.54 38.56
C ARG A 69 -12.25 -15.59 37.90
N ALA A 70 -11.33 -16.14 37.12
CA ALA A 70 -10.38 -15.34 36.34
C ALA A 70 -9.97 -16.02 35.04
N VAL A 71 -9.52 -15.21 34.07
CA VAL A 71 -8.89 -15.69 32.85
C VAL A 71 -7.40 -15.43 32.96
N LEU A 72 -6.60 -16.48 32.82
CA LEU A 72 -5.15 -16.44 32.86
C LEU A 72 -4.57 -16.76 31.48
N HIS A 73 -3.47 -16.11 31.12
CA HIS A 73 -2.74 -16.30 29.88
C HIS A 73 -1.31 -16.71 30.21
N ILE A 74 -0.85 -17.82 29.61
CA ILE A 74 0.49 -18.34 29.80
C ILE A 74 1.43 -17.62 28.83
N LYS A 75 2.47 -17.01 29.39
CA LYS A 75 3.57 -16.43 28.62
C LYS A 75 4.85 -17.20 28.91
N TRP A 76 5.23 -18.08 27.98
CA TRP A 76 6.42 -18.91 28.09
C TRP A 76 7.70 -18.07 28.18
N LYS A 77 8.56 -18.38 29.16
CA LYS A 77 9.93 -17.88 29.23
C LYS A 77 10.72 -18.68 28.20
N ILE A 78 11.20 -18.02 27.15
CA ILE A 78 12.03 -18.68 26.13
C ILE A 78 13.35 -19.05 26.80
N ALA A 79 13.59 -20.34 27.00
CA ALA A 79 14.89 -20.84 27.43
C ALA A 79 15.90 -20.62 26.30
N SER A 80 16.84 -19.70 26.49
CA SER A 80 18.10 -19.73 25.76
C SER A 80 18.86 -20.97 26.21
N GLN A 81 18.74 -22.09 25.49
CA GLN A 81 19.51 -23.28 25.80
C GLN A 81 20.99 -23.05 25.42
N LEU A 82 21.79 -22.73 26.43
CA LEU A 82 23.02 -23.47 26.67
C LEU A 82 23.21 -23.63 28.18
N ASP A 83 22.38 -24.48 28.78
CA ASP A 83 22.69 -25.10 30.07
C ASP A 83 22.70 -26.62 29.84
N ASN A 84 23.90 -27.19 29.90
CA ASN A 84 24.11 -28.62 29.99
C ASN A 84 24.04 -28.99 31.48
N SER A 85 22.98 -29.69 31.88
CA SER A 85 22.84 -30.28 33.21
C SER A 85 23.65 -31.57 33.32
N ASP A 86 24.63 -31.62 34.24
CA ASP A 86 24.50 -32.30 35.53
C ASP A 86 25.83 -32.84 36.12
N SER A 87 25.86 -32.73 37.45
CA SER A 87 26.83 -33.15 38.46
C SER A 87 27.77 -34.34 38.18
N GLN A 88 29.06 -34.19 38.53
CA GLN A 88 29.66 -34.69 39.78
C GLN A 88 31.19 -34.43 39.88
N SER A 89 31.61 -33.98 41.06
CA SER A 89 32.88 -34.28 41.75
C SER A 89 34.22 -33.57 41.41
N LEU A 90 34.67 -32.79 42.40
CA LEU A 90 36.04 -32.59 42.92
C LEU A 90 37.17 -32.02 42.03
N GLY A 91 37.73 -30.88 42.46
CA GLY A 91 39.16 -30.56 42.24
C GLY A 91 39.49 -29.11 41.92
N SER A 92 39.85 -28.35 42.96
CA SER A 92 40.42 -26.98 42.97
C SER A 92 41.60 -26.74 42.01
N ILE A 93 41.71 -25.54 41.40
CA ILE A 93 42.64 -24.42 41.75
C ILE A 93 42.85 -23.40 40.60
N SER A 94 42.82 -22.10 40.94
CA SER A 94 43.57 -20.94 40.35
C SER A 94 43.35 -20.55 38.85
N SER A 95 43.31 -19.30 38.37
CA SER A 95 43.51 -17.95 38.91
C SER A 95 43.02 -16.89 37.89
N LEU A 96 42.47 -15.79 38.40
CA LEU A 96 42.54 -14.37 38.00
C LEU A 96 42.21 -13.87 36.56
N ASP A 97 41.28 -12.90 36.57
CA ASP A 97 41.21 -11.58 35.91
C ASP A 97 40.98 -11.42 34.39
N THR A 98 39.85 -10.80 34.02
CA THR A 98 39.75 -9.33 33.77
C THR A 98 38.29 -8.91 33.53
N ALA A 99 37.95 -7.71 34.00
CA ALA A 99 36.62 -7.15 34.24
C ALA A 99 35.71 -6.83 33.02
N SER A 100 34.41 -7.03 33.27
CA SER A 100 33.22 -6.24 32.87
C SER A 100 33.38 -5.03 31.95
N LEU A 101 32.48 -4.91 30.96
CA LEU A 101 31.54 -3.78 30.83
C LEU A 101 30.32 -4.17 29.95
N ASN A 102 29.14 -4.22 30.59
CA ASN A 102 27.81 -4.35 29.96
C ASN A 102 27.28 -2.99 29.50
N SER A 103 26.53 -2.95 28.38
CA SER A 103 25.60 -1.87 27.96
C SER A 103 24.83 -2.28 26.68
N PRO A 104 23.62 -1.74 26.37
CA PRO A 104 22.36 -2.37 26.71
C PRO A 104 21.52 -2.83 25.50
N VAL A 105 20.54 -3.65 25.85
CA VAL A 105 19.46 -4.24 25.06
C VAL A 105 18.70 -3.22 24.20
N HIS A 106 18.66 -3.48 22.88
CA HIS A 106 17.61 -2.96 22.00
C HIS A 106 16.56 -4.06 21.79
N THR A 107 15.34 -3.73 22.19
CA THR A 107 14.10 -4.48 21.94
C THR A 107 13.93 -4.76 20.45
N SER A 108 14.25 -5.98 20.04
CA SER A 108 13.81 -6.56 18.78
C SER A 108 12.95 -7.77 19.10
N THR A 109 11.69 -7.66 18.71
CA THR A 109 10.70 -8.71 18.78
C THR A 109 11.08 -9.79 17.77
N ASN A 110 11.78 -10.85 18.19
CA ASN A 110 12.01 -12.02 17.34
C ASN A 110 10.80 -12.97 17.43
N PRO A 111 10.22 -13.42 16.30
CA PRO A 111 9.44 -14.64 16.26
C PRO A 111 10.37 -15.87 16.28
N SER A 112 9.81 -17.00 16.73
CA SER A 112 10.42 -18.33 16.89
C SER A 112 11.21 -18.84 15.66
N PRO A 113 12.16 -19.79 15.83
CA PRO A 113 13.09 -20.20 14.80
C PRO A 113 12.40 -21.16 13.82
N THR A 114 11.99 -20.65 12.67
CA THR A 114 11.59 -21.51 11.54
C THR A 114 12.11 -20.86 10.28
N THR A 115 13.25 -21.36 9.78
CA THR A 115 13.96 -20.88 8.58
C THR A 115 14.48 -19.46 8.72
N SER A 116 15.79 -19.24 8.53
CA SER A 116 16.35 -17.89 8.41
C SER A 116 15.83 -17.24 7.12
N SER A 117 14.60 -16.72 7.15
CA SER A 117 13.96 -16.12 5.99
C SER A 117 14.64 -14.77 5.74
N ASN A 118 15.19 -14.58 4.52
CA ASN A 118 15.77 -13.31 4.08
C ASN A 118 14.70 -12.25 3.79
N LEU A 119 13.59 -12.29 4.53
CA LEU A 119 12.42 -11.44 4.36
C LEU A 119 12.49 -10.23 5.30
N ARG A 120 12.04 -9.09 4.79
CA ARG A 120 11.91 -7.87 5.58
C ARG A 120 10.72 -8.01 6.51
N SER A 121 10.90 -7.66 7.79
CA SER A 121 9.84 -7.70 8.81
C SER A 121 9.16 -6.34 9.01
N THR A 122 9.81 -5.23 8.67
CA THR A 122 9.31 -3.88 8.95
C THR A 122 8.68 -3.22 7.73
N SER A 123 7.39 -2.92 7.78
CA SER A 123 6.66 -2.15 6.74
C SER A 123 6.55 -0.65 7.05
N VAL A 124 6.88 -0.24 8.28
CA VAL A 124 6.73 1.15 8.76
C VAL A 124 8.09 1.84 8.87
N TRP A 125 8.22 3.00 8.25
CA TRP A 125 9.41 3.83 8.38
C TRP A 125 9.56 4.37 9.82
N PRO A 126 10.70 4.20 10.49
CA PRO A 126 10.90 4.72 11.84
C PRO A 126 10.87 6.25 11.89
N SER A 127 10.20 6.80 12.90
CA SER A 127 10.12 8.25 13.12
C SER A 127 10.17 8.55 14.63
N PRO A 128 11.27 9.10 15.17
CA PRO A 128 12.51 9.46 14.46
C PRO A 128 13.30 8.24 13.97
N PHE A 129 14.18 8.43 12.98
CA PHE A 129 15.03 7.36 12.46
C PHE A 129 16.12 6.99 13.49
N PRO A 130 16.30 5.71 13.86
CA PRO A 130 17.31 5.31 14.82
C PRO A 130 18.71 5.31 14.19
N ILE A 131 19.57 6.25 14.61
CA ILE A 131 20.96 6.29 14.15
C ILE A 131 21.75 5.15 14.81
N PRO A 132 22.31 4.21 14.02
CA PRO A 132 23.02 3.05 14.55
C PRO A 132 24.24 3.44 15.39
N PRO A 133 24.70 2.52 16.26
CA PRO A 133 25.98 2.69 16.93
C PRO A 133 27.11 2.74 15.88
N LEU A 134 27.99 3.72 16.03
CA LEU A 134 29.17 3.90 15.19
C LEU A 134 30.35 3.13 15.78
N SER A 135 31.46 3.08 15.06
CA SER A 135 32.72 2.57 15.62
C SER A 135 33.13 3.35 16.87
N HIS A 136 33.78 2.68 17.81
CA HIS A 136 34.07 3.25 19.13
C HIS A 136 34.90 4.54 19.06
N ASP A 137 35.89 4.59 18.16
CA ASP A 137 36.73 5.77 17.98
C ASP A 137 35.95 6.94 17.35
N VAL A 138 35.07 6.67 16.36
CA VAL A 138 34.20 7.67 15.76
C VAL A 138 33.21 8.22 16.78
N GLU A 139 32.58 7.36 17.59
CA GLU A 139 31.70 7.82 18.67
C GLU A 139 32.44 8.72 19.68
N LEU A 140 33.66 8.36 20.07
CA LEU A 140 34.46 9.16 20.98
C LEU A 140 34.82 10.53 20.38
N LYS A 141 35.22 10.56 19.10
CA LYS A 141 35.52 11.80 18.37
C LYS A 141 34.28 12.70 18.29
N LEU A 142 33.13 12.16 17.92
CA LEU A 142 31.87 12.91 17.81
C LEU A 142 31.36 13.40 19.17
N ARG A 143 31.54 12.63 20.24
CA ARG A 143 31.18 13.04 21.61
C ARG A 143 31.97 14.27 22.04
N LYS A 144 33.30 14.22 21.92
CA LYS A 144 34.18 15.36 22.23
C LYS A 144 33.89 16.57 21.34
N ALA A 145 33.58 16.32 20.06
CA ALA A 145 33.20 17.37 19.13
C ALA A 145 31.87 18.04 19.50
N ASN A 146 30.87 17.28 19.96
CA ASN A 146 29.62 17.84 20.45
C ASN A 146 29.84 18.73 21.68
N GLU A 147 30.67 18.30 22.64
CA GLU A 147 31.03 19.13 23.81
C GLU A 147 31.70 20.46 23.40
N ALA A 148 32.57 20.42 22.38
CA ALA A 148 33.19 21.63 21.83
C ALA A 148 32.18 22.49 21.05
N TYR A 149 31.29 21.87 20.29
CA TYR A 149 30.23 22.54 19.53
C TYR A 149 29.24 23.24 20.47
N GLU A 150 28.91 22.66 21.62
CA GLU A 150 28.03 23.30 22.61
C GLU A 150 28.57 24.66 23.05
N LYS A 151 29.89 24.76 23.24
CA LYS A 151 30.59 25.97 23.70
C LYS A 151 30.84 26.96 22.57
N THR A 152 31.28 26.48 21.41
CA THR A 152 31.80 27.34 20.32
C THR A 152 30.83 27.56 19.17
N LYS A 153 29.84 26.66 19.01
CA LYS A 153 28.98 26.54 17.83
C LYS A 153 29.74 26.31 16.52
N ILE A 154 30.98 25.85 16.59
CA ILE A 154 31.82 25.50 15.43
C ILE A 154 31.74 23.98 15.22
N GLY A 155 31.36 23.56 14.01
CA GLY A 155 31.29 22.15 13.63
C GLY A 155 32.66 21.47 13.59
N ILE A 156 32.67 20.14 13.65
CA ILE A 156 33.89 19.35 13.45
C ILE A 156 34.25 19.29 11.97
N ASP A 157 35.54 19.31 11.65
CA ASP A 157 36.03 18.91 10.33
C ASP A 157 35.87 17.40 10.15
N VAL A 158 34.96 17.00 9.27
CA VAL A 158 34.56 15.61 9.09
C VAL A 158 35.57 14.91 8.17
N THR A 159 36.49 14.17 8.78
CA THR A 159 37.47 13.36 8.07
C THR A 159 36.81 12.22 7.27
N ARG A 160 37.52 11.69 6.27
CA ARG A 160 37.01 10.63 5.37
C ARG A 160 36.63 9.34 6.11
N ASP A 161 37.38 8.96 7.14
CA ASP A 161 37.12 7.79 7.99
C ASP A 161 35.80 7.94 8.75
N ILE A 162 35.61 9.06 9.46
CA ILE A 162 34.36 9.37 10.19
C ILE A 162 33.18 9.33 9.22
N LYS A 163 33.30 10.02 8.08
CA LYS A 163 32.22 10.08 7.08
C LYS A 163 31.87 8.69 6.53
N THR A 164 32.86 7.85 6.28
CA THR A 164 32.64 6.51 5.71
C THR A 164 31.96 5.59 6.71
N ASP A 165 32.39 5.59 7.98
CA ASP A 165 31.79 4.76 9.04
C ASP A 165 30.33 5.13 9.28
N ILE A 166 30.02 6.43 9.43
CA ILE A 166 28.64 6.92 9.56
C ILE A 166 27.77 6.44 8.40
N LEU A 167 28.22 6.68 7.17
CA LEU A 167 27.44 6.34 5.98
C LEU A 167 27.26 4.83 5.83
N ASP A 168 28.25 4.01 6.19
CA ASP A 168 28.15 2.56 6.12
C ASP A 168 27.18 1.98 7.14
N LYS A 169 27.27 2.39 8.40
CA LYS A 169 26.35 1.93 9.45
C LYS A 169 24.90 2.31 9.13
N ILE A 170 24.67 3.56 8.73
CA ILE A 170 23.35 4.03 8.29
C ILE A 170 22.86 3.20 7.10
N THR A 171 23.70 3.01 6.08
CA THR A 171 23.31 2.29 4.87
C THR A 171 22.92 0.84 5.19
N GLN A 172 23.65 0.15 6.06
CA GLN A 172 23.34 -1.21 6.50
C GLN A 172 21.97 -1.29 7.19
N VAL A 173 21.72 -0.44 8.19
CA VAL A 173 20.44 -0.45 8.93
C VAL A 173 19.27 -0.06 8.03
N THR A 174 19.40 0.99 7.21
CA THR A 174 18.34 1.36 6.28
C THR A 174 18.11 0.29 5.22
N PHE A 175 19.17 -0.38 4.74
CA PHE A 175 19.02 -1.46 3.76
C PHE A 175 18.26 -2.65 4.35
N ASN A 176 18.17 -2.83 5.67
CA ASN A 176 17.30 -3.83 6.29
C ASN A 176 15.81 -3.43 6.27
N ILE A 177 15.52 -2.14 6.13
CA ILE A 177 14.16 -1.59 5.99
C ILE A 177 13.75 -1.56 4.52
N THR A 178 14.58 -0.99 3.65
CA THR A 178 14.30 -0.87 2.21
C THR A 178 15.57 -0.68 1.40
N ALA A 179 15.65 -1.33 0.24
CA ALA A 179 16.72 -1.07 -0.73
C ALA A 179 16.59 0.31 -1.42
N TYR A 180 15.40 0.90 -1.44
CA TYR A 180 15.08 2.12 -2.19
C TYR A 180 14.37 3.16 -1.30
N PRO A 181 15.08 3.78 -0.35
CA PRO A 181 14.50 4.83 0.48
C PRO A 181 14.04 6.02 -0.37
N ARG A 182 12.86 6.55 -0.04
CA ARG A 182 12.22 7.71 -0.69
C ARG A 182 12.91 9.01 -0.26
N PRO A 183 12.73 10.12 -1.00
CA PRO A 183 13.40 11.39 -0.67
C PRO A 183 13.19 11.87 0.78
N HIS A 184 11.96 11.81 1.30
CA HIS A 184 11.63 12.20 2.67
C HIS A 184 12.17 11.22 3.73
N GLU A 185 12.31 9.94 3.37
CA GLU A 185 12.91 8.92 4.24
C GLU A 185 14.42 9.22 4.40
N VAL A 186 15.11 9.52 3.29
CA VAL A 186 16.52 9.95 3.32
C VAL A 186 16.69 11.26 4.10
N GLU A 187 15.78 12.22 3.94
CA GLU A 187 15.76 13.45 4.72
C GLU A 187 15.61 13.18 6.22
N SER A 188 14.72 12.28 6.61
CA SER A 188 14.53 11.91 8.03
C SER A 188 15.80 11.32 8.66
N ILE A 189 16.62 10.58 7.89
CA ILE A 189 17.91 10.06 8.35
C ILE A 189 18.88 11.22 8.59
N ALA A 190 18.97 12.15 7.63
CA ALA A 190 19.86 13.30 7.74
C ALA A 190 19.49 14.18 8.95
N VAL A 191 18.19 14.42 9.16
CA VAL A 191 17.69 15.15 10.33
C VAL A 191 18.04 14.41 11.63
N ALA A 192 17.76 13.11 11.72
CA ALA A 192 18.08 12.32 12.91
C ALA A 192 19.59 12.28 13.21
N LEU A 193 20.44 12.27 12.17
CA LEU A 193 21.89 12.30 12.29
C LEU A 193 22.36 13.61 12.96
N ILE A 194 21.88 14.76 12.47
CA ILE A 194 22.23 16.07 13.04
C ILE A 194 21.63 16.25 14.43
N SER A 195 20.43 15.73 14.68
CA SER A 195 19.83 15.75 16.01
C SER A 195 20.66 14.97 17.03
N LYS A 196 21.23 13.82 16.65
CA LYS A 196 22.10 13.01 17.53
C LYS A 196 23.51 13.60 17.65
N TYR A 197 24.07 14.15 16.57
CA TYR A 197 25.40 14.75 16.54
C TYR A 197 25.38 16.18 15.98
N PRO A 198 25.00 17.19 16.80
CA PRO A 198 24.93 18.59 16.37
C PRO A 198 26.24 19.15 15.81
N CYS A 199 27.40 18.62 16.22
CA CYS A 199 28.70 19.02 15.69
C CYS A 199 28.88 18.75 14.19
N LEU A 200 28.05 17.87 13.59
CA LEU A 200 28.07 17.55 12.16
C LEU A 200 27.29 18.54 11.30
N LYS A 201 26.65 19.54 11.91
CA LYS A 201 25.82 20.51 11.20
C LYS A 201 26.68 21.36 10.26
N GLU A 202 26.28 21.41 9.00
CA GLU A 202 26.94 22.24 7.99
C GLU A 202 26.45 23.70 8.07
N ASN A 203 27.29 24.65 7.65
CA ASN A 203 26.94 26.08 7.72
C ASN A 203 25.95 26.52 6.61
N ASP A 204 25.69 25.66 5.63
CA ASP A 204 24.87 25.98 4.45
C ASP A 204 23.43 25.46 4.56
N GLY A 205 22.48 26.31 4.15
CA GLY A 205 21.06 25.97 4.01
C GLY A 205 20.42 25.44 5.30
N ASN A 206 19.85 24.23 5.24
CA ASN A 206 19.18 23.59 6.37
C ASN A 206 20.15 22.91 7.36
N GLY A 207 21.47 22.95 7.09
CA GLY A 207 22.53 22.38 7.94
C GLY A 207 22.72 20.87 7.81
N TYR A 208 22.01 20.20 6.91
CA TYR A 208 22.12 18.76 6.64
C TYR A 208 22.09 18.38 5.14
N GLU A 209 22.13 19.36 4.23
CA GLU A 209 21.97 19.13 2.79
C GLU A 209 23.14 18.33 2.17
N GLY A 210 24.38 18.56 2.63
CA GLY A 210 25.53 17.78 2.21
C GLY A 210 25.46 16.34 2.72
N TRP A 211 24.94 16.12 3.94
CA TRP A 211 24.63 14.79 4.46
C TRP A 211 23.53 14.09 3.65
N LEU A 212 22.45 14.79 3.31
CA LEU A 212 21.38 14.26 2.45
C LEU A 212 21.93 13.73 1.13
N THR A 213 22.81 14.51 0.48
CA THR A 213 23.46 14.13 -0.78
C THR A 213 24.42 12.95 -0.59
N SER A 214 25.22 12.98 0.48
CA SER A 214 26.18 11.92 0.82
C SER A 214 25.48 10.58 1.07
N ILE A 215 24.36 10.59 1.79
CA ILE A 215 23.52 9.42 2.06
C ILE A 215 22.94 8.86 0.75
N LYS A 216 22.33 9.71 -0.10
CA LYS A 216 21.81 9.29 -1.43
C LYS A 216 22.88 8.62 -2.28
N ASN A 217 24.07 9.21 -2.35
CA ASN A 217 25.18 8.68 -3.12
C ASN A 217 25.69 7.35 -2.53
N ARG A 218 25.77 7.23 -1.20
CA ARG A 218 26.15 5.97 -0.54
C ARG A 218 25.19 4.84 -0.89
N PHE A 219 23.87 5.07 -0.82
CA PHE A 219 22.89 4.05 -1.22
C PHE A 219 23.01 3.66 -2.69
N SER A 220 23.27 4.62 -3.58
CA SER A 220 23.50 4.32 -5.00
C SER A 220 24.68 3.37 -5.19
N ASN A 221 25.82 3.68 -4.56
CA ASN A 221 27.03 2.87 -4.62
C ASN A 221 26.85 1.50 -3.95
N PHE A 222 26.16 1.46 -2.81
CA PHE A 222 25.89 0.21 -2.09
C PHE A 222 25.03 -0.75 -2.93
N ARG A 223 23.96 -0.25 -3.56
CA ARG A 223 23.16 -1.06 -4.51
C ARG A 223 23.97 -1.55 -5.71
N ALA A 224 24.92 -0.75 -6.21
CA ALA A 224 25.81 -1.18 -7.28
C ALA A 224 26.70 -2.35 -6.85
N LYS A 225 27.28 -2.29 -5.64
CA LYS A 225 28.07 -3.40 -5.06
C LYS A 225 27.23 -4.66 -4.87
N LEU A 226 26.03 -4.53 -4.29
CA LEU A 226 25.12 -5.65 -4.07
C LEU A 226 24.68 -6.32 -5.37
N ARG A 227 24.52 -5.56 -6.45
CA ARG A 227 24.22 -6.12 -7.78
C ARG A 227 25.35 -7.00 -8.30
N VAL A 228 26.59 -6.54 -8.16
CA VAL A 228 27.77 -7.35 -8.54
C VAL A 228 27.88 -8.62 -7.69
N ALA A 229 27.46 -8.55 -6.42
CA ALA A 229 27.39 -9.69 -5.52
C ALA A 229 26.17 -10.62 -5.77
N GLY A 230 25.34 -10.36 -6.79
CA GLY A 230 24.21 -11.22 -7.15
C GLY A 230 22.93 -11.03 -6.33
N CYS A 231 22.75 -9.90 -5.64
CA CYS A 231 21.52 -9.63 -4.87
C CYS A 231 20.32 -9.40 -5.82
N SER A 232 19.29 -10.25 -5.73
CA SER A 232 18.12 -10.25 -6.63
C SER A 232 17.33 -8.94 -6.56
N GLU A 233 17.05 -8.44 -5.35
CA GLU A 233 16.23 -7.24 -5.11
C GLU A 233 16.74 -5.99 -5.84
N VAL A 234 18.07 -5.84 -6.00
CA VAL A 234 18.69 -4.69 -6.67
C VAL A 234 19.05 -4.94 -8.14
N SER A 235 18.96 -6.19 -8.58
CA SER A 235 19.32 -6.63 -9.94
C SER A 235 18.18 -6.46 -10.94
N ILE A 236 16.93 -6.62 -10.49
CA ILE A 236 15.72 -6.53 -11.33
C ILE A 236 15.62 -5.19 -12.06
N ASN A 237 15.97 -4.07 -11.41
CA ASN A 237 15.90 -2.74 -12.01
C ASN A 237 17.01 -2.44 -13.04
N SER A 238 17.90 -3.39 -13.34
CA SER A 238 19.05 -3.19 -14.25
C SER A 238 18.91 -3.85 -15.62
N LYS A 239 17.95 -4.77 -15.81
CA LYS A 239 17.72 -5.52 -17.07
C LYS A 239 17.05 -4.66 -18.16
N SER A 240 17.54 -3.44 -18.41
CA SER A 240 16.95 -2.52 -19.41
C SER A 240 17.70 -2.48 -20.75
N LYS A 241 18.80 -3.20 -20.95
CA LYS A 241 19.55 -3.17 -22.23
C LYS A 241 20.24 -4.51 -22.49
N GLY A 242 19.48 -5.50 -22.95
CA GLY A 242 20.00 -6.75 -23.49
C GLY A 242 19.13 -7.15 -24.68
N ASP A 243 19.77 -7.47 -25.79
CA ASP A 243 19.28 -7.63 -27.16
C ASP A 243 18.03 -8.53 -27.28
N GLY A 244 16.95 -8.01 -27.89
CA GLY A 244 15.68 -8.73 -28.09
C GLY A 244 14.45 -7.85 -27.87
N ASP A 245 13.50 -7.91 -28.80
CA ASP A 245 12.29 -7.08 -28.92
C ASP A 245 11.23 -7.28 -27.81
N MET A 246 11.62 -7.13 -26.54
CA MET A 246 10.69 -7.12 -25.41
C MET A 246 11.07 -5.98 -24.46
N THR A 247 10.32 -4.87 -24.53
CA THR A 247 10.45 -3.75 -23.60
C THR A 247 9.91 -4.14 -22.22
N TYR A 248 10.67 -4.89 -21.45
CA TYR A 248 10.36 -5.13 -20.04
C TYR A 248 10.57 -3.84 -19.25
N THR A 249 9.49 -3.07 -19.07
CA THR A 249 9.48 -1.97 -18.11
C THR A 249 9.33 -2.56 -16.72
N LEU A 250 10.42 -3.09 -16.15
CA LEU A 250 10.49 -3.50 -14.75
C LEU A 250 10.26 -2.26 -13.88
N LYS A 251 8.99 -2.01 -13.57
CA LYS A 251 8.55 -0.89 -12.75
C LYS A 251 9.01 -1.20 -11.33
N ARG A 252 9.87 -0.31 -10.81
CA ARG A 252 10.14 -0.13 -9.37
C ARG A 252 8.91 -0.48 -8.53
N VAL A 253 9.13 -1.10 -7.38
CA VAL A 253 8.17 -1.21 -6.26
C VAL A 253 7.37 0.09 -6.14
N LYS A 254 6.06 0.01 -6.35
CA LYS A 254 5.17 1.18 -6.44
C LYS A 254 3.97 1.08 -5.52
N ARG A 255 3.67 -0.10 -4.98
CA ARG A 255 2.41 -0.38 -4.28
C ARG A 255 2.56 -0.69 -2.80
N GLY A 256 3.79 -0.69 -2.29
CA GLY A 256 4.10 -0.95 -0.88
C GLY A 256 4.64 -2.35 -0.64
N GLU A 257 5.07 -3.04 -1.69
CA GLU A 257 5.73 -4.33 -1.59
C GLU A 257 7.09 -4.16 -0.88
N ILE A 258 7.29 -4.85 0.24
CA ILE A 258 8.56 -4.84 0.97
C ILE A 258 9.47 -5.97 0.49
N ASN A 259 8.89 -7.12 0.15
CA ASN A 259 9.61 -8.30 -0.32
C ASN A 259 9.31 -8.53 -1.80
N HIS A 260 9.71 -7.59 -2.65
CA HIS A 260 9.39 -7.63 -4.08
C HIS A 260 10.08 -8.78 -4.80
N CYS A 261 11.34 -9.06 -4.48
CA CYS A 261 12.09 -10.24 -4.92
C CYS A 261 13.29 -10.48 -3.99
N PRO A 262 13.07 -11.16 -2.85
CA PRO A 262 14.11 -11.45 -1.87
C PRO A 262 15.13 -12.47 -2.41
N ASN A 263 16.29 -12.55 -1.76
CA ASN A 263 17.24 -13.63 -1.99
C ASN A 263 16.70 -14.97 -1.42
N HIS A 264 17.25 -16.08 -1.89
CA HIS A 264 16.95 -17.39 -1.32
C HIS A 264 17.31 -17.46 0.16
N PRO A 265 16.59 -18.25 0.98
CA PRO A 265 17.02 -18.57 2.34
C PRO A 265 18.46 -19.10 2.35
N ASN A 266 19.14 -18.94 3.48
CA ASN A 266 20.48 -19.46 3.65
C ASN A 266 20.47 -20.99 3.42
N GLU A 267 21.55 -21.52 2.83
CA GLU A 267 21.72 -22.94 2.50
C GLU A 267 20.85 -23.47 1.35
N HIS A 268 20.08 -22.60 0.69
CA HIS A 268 19.26 -22.96 -0.45
C HIS A 268 19.73 -22.30 -1.75
N ASP A 269 19.68 -23.10 -2.81
CA ASP A 269 19.92 -22.72 -4.20
C ASP A 269 18.69 -23.03 -5.06
N ASP A 270 18.78 -22.73 -6.36
CA ASP A 270 17.69 -22.95 -7.30
C ASP A 270 17.25 -24.42 -7.36
N ALA A 271 18.21 -25.35 -7.35
CA ALA A 271 17.95 -26.78 -7.49
C ALA A 271 17.24 -27.35 -6.27
N SER A 272 17.74 -27.04 -5.07
CA SER A 272 17.11 -27.46 -3.81
C SER A 272 15.71 -26.86 -3.65
N LEU A 273 15.50 -25.59 -4.01
CA LEU A 273 14.17 -24.98 -3.95
C LEU A 273 13.19 -25.56 -4.98
N GLU A 274 13.67 -25.95 -6.16
CA GLU A 274 12.85 -26.65 -7.15
C GLU A 274 12.42 -28.04 -6.64
N GLU A 275 13.27 -28.75 -5.92
CA GLU A 275 12.90 -30.00 -5.23
C GLU A 275 11.80 -29.74 -4.18
N GLN A 276 11.94 -28.70 -3.36
CA GLN A 276 10.92 -28.31 -2.39
C GLN A 276 9.60 -27.92 -3.06
N ARG A 277 9.64 -27.29 -4.24
CA ARG A 277 8.45 -27.01 -5.05
C ARG A 277 7.77 -28.28 -5.55
N MET A 278 8.53 -29.29 -5.97
CA MET A 278 7.94 -30.57 -6.39
C MET A 278 7.15 -31.23 -5.25
N LEU A 279 7.70 -31.23 -4.03
CA LEU A 279 6.99 -31.69 -2.84
C LEU A 279 5.73 -30.88 -2.53
N LEU A 280 5.78 -29.55 -2.73
CA LEU A 280 4.61 -28.68 -2.61
C LEU A 280 3.51 -29.04 -3.61
N VAL A 281 3.87 -29.31 -4.86
CA VAL A 281 2.91 -29.72 -5.90
C VAL A 281 2.26 -31.05 -5.53
N GLU A 282 3.05 -32.02 -5.07
CA GLU A 282 2.53 -33.31 -4.64
C GLU A 282 1.57 -33.16 -3.45
N ALA A 283 1.96 -32.38 -2.44
CA ALA A 283 1.12 -32.09 -1.27
C ALA A 283 -0.21 -31.40 -1.65
N SER A 284 -0.17 -30.51 -2.65
CA SER A 284 -1.35 -29.77 -3.13
C SER A 284 -2.35 -30.63 -3.89
N LYS A 285 -1.92 -31.81 -4.40
CA LYS A 285 -2.77 -32.74 -5.15
C LYS A 285 -3.41 -33.82 -4.28
N LYS A 286 -3.06 -33.90 -3.00
CA LYS A 286 -3.61 -34.91 -2.08
C LYS A 286 -5.09 -34.63 -1.83
N ALA A 287 -5.89 -35.70 -1.74
CA ALA A 287 -7.32 -35.59 -1.45
C ALA A 287 -7.60 -34.90 -0.10
N ARG A 288 -6.72 -35.11 0.88
CA ARG A 288 -6.67 -34.33 2.13
C ARG A 288 -5.41 -33.48 2.11
N VAL A 289 -5.59 -32.19 1.94
CA VAL A 289 -4.52 -31.21 1.95
C VAL A 289 -3.99 -31.01 3.37
N ASP A 290 -2.67 -31.01 3.53
CA ASP A 290 -1.99 -30.67 4.78
C ASP A 290 -1.59 -29.21 4.73
N ASP A 291 -2.45 -28.34 5.28
CA ASP A 291 -2.26 -26.89 5.26
C ASP A 291 -0.95 -26.46 5.94
N SER A 292 -0.51 -27.20 6.96
CA SER A 292 0.72 -26.90 7.69
C SER A 292 1.95 -27.13 6.80
N LEU A 293 1.99 -28.27 6.11
CA LEU A 293 3.06 -28.61 5.18
C LEU A 293 3.07 -27.64 4.00
N ILE A 294 1.90 -27.32 3.43
CA ILE A 294 1.79 -26.36 2.34
C ILE A 294 2.32 -25.00 2.77
N ARG A 295 1.94 -24.52 3.96
CA ARG A 295 2.43 -23.23 4.48
C ARG A 295 3.95 -23.23 4.58
N VAL A 296 4.53 -24.24 5.23
CA VAL A 296 6.00 -24.37 5.38
C VAL A 296 6.72 -24.42 4.03
N LYS A 297 6.18 -25.15 3.06
CA LYS A 297 6.78 -25.22 1.71
C LYS A 297 6.60 -23.92 0.94
N MET A 298 5.45 -23.24 1.08
CA MET A 298 5.19 -21.93 0.49
C MET A 298 6.11 -20.84 1.07
N ASP A 299 6.40 -20.90 2.38
CA ASP A 299 7.42 -20.10 3.07
C ASP A 299 8.80 -20.28 2.43
N LEU A 300 9.26 -21.53 2.38
CA LEU A 300 10.60 -21.89 1.93
C LEU A 300 10.85 -21.51 0.46
N THR A 301 9.84 -21.75 -0.39
CA THR A 301 9.92 -21.55 -1.85
C THR A 301 9.56 -20.14 -2.31
N PHE A 302 9.21 -19.23 -1.39
CA PHE A 302 8.74 -17.88 -1.74
C PHE A 302 9.70 -17.11 -2.65
N SER A 303 11.00 -17.16 -2.35
CA SER A 303 12.03 -16.46 -3.14
C SER A 303 12.11 -16.95 -4.60
N LEU A 304 12.06 -18.28 -4.81
CA LEU A 304 12.04 -18.89 -6.14
C LEU A 304 10.77 -18.50 -6.91
N ARG A 305 9.60 -18.69 -6.29
CA ARG A 305 8.30 -18.33 -6.88
C ARG A 305 8.23 -16.86 -7.25
N ARG A 306 8.67 -15.98 -6.34
CA ARG A 306 8.59 -14.54 -6.55
C ARG A 306 9.51 -14.07 -7.68
N ARG A 307 10.71 -14.65 -7.79
CA ARG A 307 11.63 -14.36 -8.90
C ARG A 307 11.01 -14.75 -10.24
N GLU A 308 10.42 -15.94 -10.34
CA GLU A 308 9.72 -16.41 -11.54
C GLU A 308 8.59 -15.45 -11.94
N VAL A 309 7.70 -15.10 -11.00
CA VAL A 309 6.57 -14.19 -11.24
C VAL A 309 7.03 -12.79 -11.68
N VAL A 310 8.10 -12.25 -11.07
CA VAL A 310 8.56 -10.87 -11.34
C VAL A 310 9.41 -10.78 -12.60
N GLU A 311 10.31 -11.74 -12.81
CA GLU A 311 11.28 -11.72 -13.91
C GLU A 311 10.73 -12.32 -15.20
N GLU A 312 10.05 -13.46 -15.13
CA GLU A 312 9.57 -14.18 -16.32
C GLU A 312 8.19 -13.69 -16.77
N GLN A 313 7.38 -13.19 -15.84
CA GLN A 313 6.00 -12.72 -16.07
C GLN A 313 5.16 -13.70 -16.91
N PRO A 314 5.10 -14.99 -16.52
CA PRO A 314 4.32 -15.98 -17.25
C PRO A 314 2.80 -15.72 -17.10
N MET A 315 2.01 -16.28 -18.02
CA MET A 315 0.54 -16.24 -17.94
C MET A 315 0.06 -16.86 -16.63
N VAL A 316 -1.07 -16.38 -16.10
CA VAL A 316 -1.62 -16.79 -14.80
C VAL A 316 -1.92 -18.29 -14.77
N MET A 317 -2.43 -18.84 -15.85
CA MET A 317 -2.65 -20.28 -15.98
C MET A 317 -1.36 -21.12 -15.85
N VAL A 318 -0.22 -20.60 -16.33
CA VAL A 318 1.09 -21.27 -16.20
C VAL A 318 1.55 -21.21 -14.74
N ILE A 319 1.38 -20.07 -14.08
CA ILE A 319 1.69 -19.90 -12.65
C ILE A 319 0.85 -20.85 -11.81
N GLN A 320 -0.46 -20.94 -12.04
CA GLN A 320 -1.34 -21.81 -11.26
C GLN A 320 -1.00 -23.29 -11.44
N ASN A 321 -0.60 -23.72 -12.63
CA ASN A 321 -0.16 -25.09 -12.84
C ASN A 321 1.18 -25.39 -12.15
N ARG A 322 2.09 -24.41 -12.13
CA ARG A 322 3.43 -24.55 -11.54
C ARG A 322 3.44 -24.39 -10.02
N TRP A 323 2.54 -23.56 -9.49
CA TRP A 323 2.36 -23.21 -8.08
C TRP A 323 0.88 -23.37 -7.67
N PRO A 324 0.33 -24.59 -7.66
CA PRO A 324 -1.10 -24.84 -7.43
C PRO A 324 -1.60 -24.31 -6.08
N ALA A 325 -0.73 -24.27 -5.07
CA ALA A 325 -1.05 -23.74 -3.76
C ALA A 325 -1.41 -22.24 -3.78
N LEU A 326 -1.03 -21.45 -4.81
CA LEU A 326 -1.47 -20.05 -4.94
C LEU A 326 -2.98 -19.91 -5.18
N SER A 327 -3.67 -20.98 -5.57
CA SER A 327 -5.12 -21.01 -5.73
C SER A 327 -5.86 -21.32 -4.42
N PHE A 328 -5.16 -21.63 -3.32
CA PHE A 328 -5.77 -21.84 -2.01
C PHE A 328 -6.04 -20.50 -1.32
N LYS A 329 -7.24 -20.34 -0.76
CA LYS A 329 -7.73 -19.09 -0.16
C LYS A 329 -6.79 -18.59 0.94
N GLU A 330 -6.31 -19.50 1.77
CA GLU A 330 -5.37 -19.26 2.88
C GLU A 330 -4.01 -18.80 2.34
N GLN A 331 -3.52 -19.44 1.28
CA GLN A 331 -2.23 -19.10 0.70
C GLN A 331 -2.26 -17.78 -0.08
N ILE A 332 -3.39 -17.33 -0.63
CA ILE A 332 -3.52 -15.97 -1.19
C ILE A 332 -3.27 -14.92 -0.08
N VAL A 333 -3.81 -15.16 1.11
CA VAL A 333 -3.63 -14.27 2.28
C VAL A 333 -2.17 -14.28 2.74
N GLU A 334 -1.60 -15.47 2.92
CA GLU A 334 -0.22 -15.62 3.37
C GLU A 334 0.78 -15.09 2.34
N GLU A 335 0.56 -15.32 1.05
CA GLU A 335 1.44 -14.80 -0.02
C GLU A 335 1.41 -13.27 -0.07
N PHE A 336 0.22 -12.67 0.05
CA PHE A 336 0.10 -11.22 0.17
C PHE A 336 0.85 -10.70 1.42
N PHE A 337 0.74 -11.42 2.55
CA PHE A 337 1.48 -11.09 3.76
C PHE A 337 2.99 -11.19 3.55
N ARG A 338 3.50 -12.24 2.91
CA ARG A 338 4.94 -12.37 2.56
C ARG A 338 5.45 -11.18 1.76
N ILE A 339 4.64 -10.66 0.84
CA ILE A 339 5.02 -9.55 -0.05
C ILE A 339 4.99 -8.19 0.69
N THR A 340 4.04 -7.99 1.62
CA THR A 340 3.68 -6.65 2.14
C THR A 340 3.76 -6.48 3.66
N ASN A 341 3.86 -7.57 4.43
CA ASN A 341 3.61 -7.67 5.88
C ASN A 341 2.28 -7.05 6.34
N LYS A 342 1.24 -7.11 5.50
CA LYS A 342 -0.10 -6.66 5.84
C LYS A 342 -1.05 -7.85 5.89
N ASN A 343 -1.86 -7.95 6.94
CA ASN A 343 -2.91 -8.95 7.01
C ASN A 343 -4.02 -8.59 6.01
N LEU A 344 -4.14 -9.35 4.92
CA LEU A 344 -5.07 -9.05 3.81
C LEU A 344 -6.52 -8.91 4.29
N LEU A 345 -7.09 -10.01 4.79
CA LEU A 345 -8.50 -10.05 5.16
C LEU A 345 -8.82 -9.19 6.38
N GLY A 346 -7.99 -9.25 7.43
CA GLY A 346 -8.19 -8.49 8.65
C GLY A 346 -8.14 -6.98 8.42
N THR A 347 -7.13 -6.50 7.68
CA THR A 347 -7.00 -5.07 7.36
C THR A 347 -8.13 -4.61 6.44
N PHE A 348 -8.40 -5.37 5.37
CA PHE A 348 -9.42 -4.99 4.39
C PHE A 348 -10.82 -4.97 5.01
N ARG A 349 -11.21 -6.01 5.76
CA ARG A 349 -12.54 -6.08 6.39
C ARG A 349 -12.74 -4.96 7.42
N ALA A 350 -11.74 -4.68 8.26
CA ALA A 350 -11.80 -3.56 9.20
C ALA A 350 -11.97 -2.21 8.47
N ALA A 351 -11.28 -2.02 7.34
CA ALA A 351 -11.45 -0.82 6.51
C ALA A 351 -12.85 -0.73 5.88
N VAL A 352 -13.36 -1.85 5.35
CA VAL A 352 -14.72 -1.92 4.79
C VAL A 352 -15.75 -1.53 5.85
N GLU A 353 -15.67 -2.10 7.05
CA GLU A 353 -16.56 -1.77 8.17
C GLU A 353 -16.47 -0.28 8.54
N LYS A 354 -15.25 0.24 8.69
CA LYS A 354 -14.97 1.64 9.04
C LYS A 354 -15.48 2.64 7.99
N TYR A 355 -15.37 2.31 6.70
CA TYR A 355 -15.65 3.27 5.60
C TYR A 355 -17.04 3.13 5.00
N THR A 356 -17.69 1.97 5.12
CA THR A 356 -19.04 1.71 4.58
C THR A 356 -20.05 2.82 4.93
N PRO A 357 -20.23 3.23 6.22
CA PRO A 357 -21.19 4.28 6.55
C PRO A 357 -20.87 5.63 5.88
N LYS A 358 -19.58 5.96 5.77
CA LYS A 358 -19.11 7.23 5.19
C LYS A 358 -19.33 7.24 3.68
N LEU A 359 -19.01 6.15 2.99
CA LEU A 359 -19.22 5.97 1.55
C LEU A 359 -20.70 6.05 1.20
N LEU A 360 -21.57 5.31 1.90
CA LEU A 360 -23.00 5.34 1.65
C LEU A 360 -23.61 6.73 1.84
N ARG A 361 -23.16 7.47 2.87
CA ARG A 361 -23.57 8.87 3.07
C ARG A 361 -23.12 9.77 1.91
N LEU A 362 -21.90 9.58 1.41
CA LEU A 362 -21.39 10.31 0.25
C LEU A 362 -22.20 9.97 -1.02
N TYR A 363 -22.50 8.70 -1.25
CA TYR A 363 -23.29 8.25 -2.40
C TYR A 363 -24.68 8.88 -2.39
N ARG A 364 -25.39 8.84 -1.25
CA ARG A 364 -26.70 9.50 -1.10
C ARG A 364 -26.64 11.01 -1.33
N SER A 365 -25.60 11.69 -0.82
CA SER A 365 -25.45 13.14 -0.99
C SER A 365 -25.22 13.59 -2.43
N ARG A 366 -24.78 12.67 -3.31
CA ARG A 366 -24.42 12.98 -4.71
C ARG A 366 -25.11 12.08 -5.73
N LYS A 367 -26.19 11.37 -5.35
CA LYS A 367 -26.83 10.37 -6.23
C LYS A 367 -27.18 10.91 -7.61
N ALA A 368 -27.67 12.16 -7.69
CA ALA A 368 -28.03 12.81 -8.95
C ALA A 368 -26.84 13.04 -9.91
N SER A 369 -25.60 13.07 -9.41
CA SER A 369 -24.39 13.32 -10.23
C SER A 369 -23.79 12.06 -10.86
N PHE A 370 -24.26 10.87 -10.47
CA PHE A 370 -23.65 9.58 -10.84
C PHE A 370 -24.62 8.63 -11.54
N GLY A 371 -25.77 9.13 -11.99
CA GLY A 371 -26.69 8.41 -12.86
C GLY A 371 -27.51 7.32 -12.17
N LYS A 372 -28.21 6.54 -13.00
CA LYS A 372 -29.16 5.50 -12.57
C LYS A 372 -28.50 4.32 -11.86
N ASP A 373 -27.24 4.02 -12.18
CA ASP A 373 -26.55 2.85 -11.63
C ASP A 373 -26.32 2.99 -10.11
N LEU A 374 -25.88 4.15 -9.64
CA LEU A 374 -25.71 4.41 -8.21
C LEU A 374 -27.06 4.47 -7.49
N GLU A 375 -28.08 5.03 -8.14
CA GLU A 375 -29.44 5.08 -7.59
C GLU A 375 -30.04 3.67 -7.44
N HIS A 376 -29.84 2.80 -8.43
CA HIS A 376 -30.28 1.41 -8.36
C HIS A 376 -29.58 0.62 -7.25
N ILE A 377 -28.27 0.84 -7.01
CA ILE A 377 -27.56 0.23 -5.87
C ILE A 377 -28.15 0.71 -4.54
N LEU A 378 -28.44 2.00 -4.41
CA LEU A 378 -29.02 2.56 -3.19
C LEU A 378 -30.47 2.11 -2.97
N MET A 379 -31.26 1.98 -4.04
CA MET A 379 -32.65 1.49 -3.97
C MET A 379 -32.68 0.03 -3.50
N LYS A 380 -31.88 -0.85 -4.13
CA LYS A 380 -31.73 -2.24 -3.67
C LYS A 380 -31.27 -2.34 -2.22
N LEU A 381 -30.41 -1.41 -1.78
CA LEU A 381 -29.96 -1.36 -0.39
C LEU A 381 -31.10 -0.96 0.56
N ASP A 382 -31.96 -0.03 0.16
CA ASP A 382 -33.06 0.48 0.99
C ASP A 382 -34.24 -0.51 1.03
N ASP A 383 -34.43 -1.33 -0.01
CA ASP A 383 -35.45 -2.38 -0.08
C ASP A 383 -35.10 -3.63 0.78
N GLU A 384 -33.81 -3.82 1.06
CA GLU A 384 -33.33 -5.01 1.77
C GLU A 384 -33.50 -4.87 3.28
N THR A 385 -34.27 -5.79 3.87
CA THR A 385 -34.57 -5.83 5.31
C THR A 385 -33.79 -6.91 6.06
N SER A 386 -33.13 -7.81 5.34
CA SER A 386 -32.34 -8.90 5.91
C SER A 386 -30.83 -8.66 5.75
N ASN A 387 -30.02 -9.17 6.68
CA ASN A 387 -28.55 -9.10 6.63
C ASN A 387 -27.97 -7.69 6.29
N ILE A 388 -28.54 -6.65 6.90
CA ILE A 388 -28.28 -5.22 6.60
C ILE A 388 -26.79 -4.88 6.53
N ILE A 389 -25.96 -5.47 7.41
CA ILE A 389 -24.51 -5.20 7.44
C ILE A 389 -23.86 -5.63 6.12
N ARG A 390 -24.12 -6.86 5.67
CA ARG A 390 -23.53 -7.41 4.44
C ARG A 390 -23.96 -6.63 3.21
N HIS A 391 -25.25 -6.31 3.10
CA HIS A 391 -25.77 -5.53 1.97
C HIS A 391 -25.21 -4.10 1.93
N ARG A 392 -25.02 -3.47 3.09
CA ARG A 392 -24.36 -2.16 3.17
C ARG A 392 -22.92 -2.21 2.68
N GLN A 393 -22.17 -3.26 3.04
CA GLN A 393 -20.79 -3.45 2.59
C GLN A 393 -20.72 -3.74 1.09
N ASP A 394 -21.62 -4.59 0.56
CA ASP A 394 -21.74 -4.87 -0.87
C ASP A 394 -22.06 -3.60 -1.67
N ALA A 395 -23.07 -2.84 -1.26
CA ALA A 395 -23.45 -1.58 -1.89
C ALA A 395 -22.32 -0.54 -1.83
N ALA A 396 -21.58 -0.47 -0.71
CA ALA A 396 -20.45 0.43 -0.56
C ALA A 396 -19.33 0.12 -1.57
N LEU A 397 -18.99 -1.17 -1.75
CA LEU A 397 -17.93 -1.62 -2.67
C LEU A 397 -18.37 -1.54 -4.14
N ARG A 398 -19.60 -1.97 -4.48
CA ARG A 398 -20.14 -1.86 -5.84
C ARG A 398 -20.33 -0.42 -6.29
N GLY A 399 -20.66 0.47 -5.38
CA GLY A 399 -20.80 1.90 -5.66
C GLY A 399 -19.46 2.64 -5.84
N LEU A 400 -18.34 2.05 -5.42
CA LEU A 400 -17.04 2.73 -5.40
C LEU A 400 -16.53 3.06 -6.82
N PRO A 401 -16.49 2.12 -7.79
CA PRO A 401 -16.09 2.45 -9.16
C PRO A 401 -16.97 3.55 -9.77
N ILE A 402 -18.29 3.49 -9.55
CA ILE A 402 -19.25 4.49 -10.05
C ILE A 402 -18.94 5.87 -9.49
N PHE A 403 -18.69 5.96 -8.18
CA PHE A 403 -18.33 7.20 -7.51
C PHE A 403 -17.02 7.79 -8.03
N LEU A 404 -16.07 6.95 -8.44
CA LEU A 404 -14.80 7.32 -9.05
C LEU A 404 -14.88 7.52 -10.57
N ARG A 405 -16.09 7.51 -11.15
CA ARG A 405 -16.36 7.63 -12.60
C ARG A 405 -15.69 6.53 -13.42
N GLU A 406 -15.58 5.34 -12.87
CA GLU A 406 -15.12 4.12 -13.50
C GLU A 406 -16.31 3.20 -13.81
N GLU A 407 -16.14 2.30 -14.76
CA GLU A 407 -17.22 1.42 -15.22
C GLU A 407 -17.36 0.22 -14.27
N PRO A 408 -18.46 0.09 -13.51
CA PRO A 408 -18.60 -0.96 -12.51
C PRO A 408 -18.62 -2.36 -13.13
N GLY A 409 -19.14 -2.50 -14.37
CA GLY A 409 -19.21 -3.77 -15.09
C GLY A 409 -17.84 -4.36 -15.47
N LYS A 410 -16.77 -3.54 -15.46
CA LYS A 410 -15.39 -4.02 -15.67
C LYS A 410 -14.82 -4.72 -14.44
N LEU A 411 -15.30 -4.38 -13.24
CA LEU A 411 -14.88 -5.01 -11.99
C LEU A 411 -15.88 -6.06 -11.49
N PHE A 412 -17.18 -5.79 -11.62
CA PHE A 412 -18.25 -6.65 -11.11
C PHE A 412 -19.08 -7.16 -12.29
N LYS A 413 -18.67 -8.31 -12.84
CA LYS A 413 -19.34 -8.98 -13.97
C LYS A 413 -20.48 -9.86 -13.44
N GLN A 414 -21.56 -9.95 -14.20
CA GLN A 414 -22.67 -10.86 -13.92
C GLN A 414 -22.87 -11.80 -15.10
N CYS A 415 -23.14 -13.07 -14.83
CA CYS A 415 -23.60 -14.04 -15.82
C CYS A 415 -24.69 -14.93 -15.21
N LEU A 416 -25.48 -15.54 -16.07
CA LEU A 416 -26.42 -16.60 -15.72
C LEU A 416 -25.69 -17.93 -15.59
N GLU A 417 -26.26 -18.87 -14.83
CA GLU A 417 -25.71 -20.22 -14.68
C GLU A 417 -25.63 -20.97 -16.01
N THR A 418 -26.60 -20.75 -16.90
CA THR A 418 -26.64 -21.32 -18.25
C THR A 418 -25.75 -20.62 -19.28
N ASP A 419 -25.14 -19.49 -18.93
CA ASP A 419 -24.26 -18.77 -19.86
C ASP A 419 -23.00 -19.61 -20.18
N PRO A 420 -22.56 -19.66 -21.45
CA PRO A 420 -21.30 -20.31 -21.79
C PRO A 420 -20.13 -19.68 -21.03
N HIS A 421 -19.32 -20.50 -20.36
CA HIS A 421 -18.21 -20.05 -19.52
C HIS A 421 -17.27 -19.08 -20.27
N ASP A 422 -16.93 -19.39 -21.52
CA ASP A 422 -16.06 -18.56 -22.36
C ASP A 422 -16.64 -17.17 -22.63
N VAL A 423 -17.96 -17.03 -22.69
CA VAL A 423 -18.64 -15.75 -22.89
C VAL A 423 -18.61 -14.91 -21.61
N ALA A 424 -18.74 -15.56 -20.45
CA ALA A 424 -18.75 -14.89 -19.15
C ALA A 424 -17.42 -14.20 -18.82
N VAL A 425 -16.29 -14.82 -19.22
CA VAL A 425 -14.92 -14.36 -18.88
C VAL A 425 -14.25 -13.50 -19.96
N LYS A 426 -14.76 -13.52 -21.19
CA LYS A 426 -14.14 -12.86 -22.35
C LYS A 426 -13.93 -11.37 -22.14
N GLY A 427 -12.72 -10.90 -22.46
CA GLY A 427 -12.33 -9.49 -22.38
C GLY A 427 -12.16 -8.95 -20.96
N VAL A 428 -12.19 -9.80 -19.93
CA VAL A 428 -12.00 -9.42 -18.53
C VAL A 428 -10.56 -9.69 -18.11
N ALA A 429 -9.76 -8.62 -18.01
CA ALA A 429 -8.40 -8.73 -17.53
C ALA A 429 -8.33 -9.11 -16.04
N VAL A 430 -9.16 -8.47 -15.21
CA VAL A 430 -9.25 -8.68 -13.75
C VAL A 430 -10.67 -8.32 -13.32
N GLY A 431 -11.36 -9.21 -12.61
CA GLY A 431 -12.73 -8.94 -12.16
C GLY A 431 -13.29 -9.95 -11.14
N VAL A 432 -14.44 -9.61 -10.58
CA VAL A 432 -15.29 -10.46 -9.74
C VAL A 432 -16.51 -10.85 -10.58
N LEU A 433 -16.74 -12.15 -10.72
CA LEU A 433 -17.89 -12.73 -11.42
C LEU A 433 -18.95 -13.14 -10.40
N TYR A 434 -20.18 -12.68 -10.63
CA TYR A 434 -21.37 -13.17 -9.92
C TYR A 434 -22.16 -14.08 -10.86
N VAL A 435 -22.29 -15.35 -10.48
CA VAL A 435 -23.15 -16.31 -11.16
C VAL A 435 -24.53 -16.23 -10.52
N LEU A 436 -25.52 -15.88 -11.33
CA LEU A 436 -26.91 -15.70 -10.93
C LEU A 436 -27.72 -16.96 -11.28
N GLU A 437 -28.63 -17.33 -10.39
CA GLU A 437 -29.61 -18.38 -10.64
C GLU A 437 -30.56 -17.97 -11.77
N ASP A 438 -30.89 -18.92 -12.65
CA ASP A 438 -31.88 -18.75 -13.70
C ASP A 438 -33.29 -18.71 -13.08
N CYS A 439 -33.74 -17.53 -12.67
CA CYS A 439 -35.10 -17.36 -12.15
C CYS A 439 -36.12 -17.36 -13.32
N ALA A 440 -36.99 -18.38 -13.37
CA ALA A 440 -38.12 -18.44 -14.31
C ALA A 440 -39.29 -17.50 -13.96
N VAL A 441 -39.23 -16.76 -12.85
CA VAL A 441 -40.33 -15.94 -12.33
C VAL A 441 -39.84 -14.50 -12.12
N GLU A 442 -40.48 -13.54 -12.80
CA GLU A 442 -40.08 -12.12 -12.90
C GLU A 442 -40.18 -11.31 -11.58
N THR A 443 -40.58 -11.92 -10.45
CA THR A 443 -40.97 -11.19 -9.23
C THR A 443 -39.94 -11.25 -8.09
N SER A 444 -38.83 -11.98 -8.22
CA SER A 444 -37.73 -11.98 -7.25
C SER A 444 -36.42 -11.49 -7.84
N SER A 445 -35.66 -10.70 -7.08
CA SER A 445 -34.30 -10.33 -7.46
C SER A 445 -33.43 -11.58 -7.65
N PRO A 446 -32.63 -11.69 -8.73
CA PRO A 446 -31.85 -12.88 -9.00
C PRO A 446 -30.90 -13.18 -7.84
N LYS A 447 -30.95 -14.42 -7.36
CA LYS A 447 -30.12 -14.88 -6.24
C LYS A 447 -28.71 -15.17 -6.76
N VAL A 448 -27.70 -14.66 -6.05
CA VAL A 448 -26.30 -14.98 -6.33
C VAL A 448 -26.03 -16.39 -5.83
N GLN A 449 -25.70 -17.32 -6.72
CA GLN A 449 -25.30 -18.68 -6.36
C GLN A 449 -23.82 -18.77 -6.03
N ASN A 450 -22.97 -18.17 -6.88
CA ASN A 450 -21.51 -18.26 -6.75
C ASN A 450 -20.85 -16.91 -7.02
N ILE A 451 -19.75 -16.65 -6.30
CA ILE A 451 -18.85 -15.53 -6.52
C ILE A 451 -17.48 -16.09 -6.86
N SER A 452 -16.96 -15.72 -8.02
CA SER A 452 -15.68 -16.18 -8.54
C SER A 452 -14.78 -15.00 -8.94
N LEU A 453 -13.47 -15.25 -9.06
CA LEU A 453 -12.50 -14.25 -9.52
C LEU A 453 -12.03 -14.59 -10.92
N ILE A 454 -11.99 -13.59 -11.78
CA ILE A 454 -11.46 -13.67 -13.14
C ILE A 454 -10.13 -12.93 -13.18
N VAL A 455 -9.10 -13.58 -13.72
CA VAL A 455 -7.81 -12.97 -14.03
C VAL A 455 -7.35 -13.54 -15.38
N GLU A 456 -6.92 -12.67 -16.29
CA GLU A 456 -6.53 -13.03 -17.66
C GLU A 456 -7.57 -13.91 -18.38
N GLU A 457 -8.84 -13.49 -18.34
CA GLU A 457 -9.96 -14.22 -18.97
C GLU A 457 -10.15 -15.66 -18.45
N SER A 458 -9.60 -16.00 -17.28
CA SER A 458 -9.73 -17.31 -16.65
C SER A 458 -10.30 -17.19 -15.24
N VAL A 459 -11.16 -18.14 -14.85
CA VAL A 459 -11.64 -18.20 -13.46
C VAL A 459 -10.55 -18.82 -12.60
N VAL A 460 -9.98 -18.03 -11.69
CA VAL A 460 -8.81 -18.42 -10.87
C VAL A 460 -9.19 -18.85 -9.45
N LEU A 461 -10.36 -18.43 -8.96
CA LEU A 461 -10.86 -18.76 -7.63
C LEU A 461 -12.40 -18.76 -7.65
N GLN A 462 -13.02 -19.73 -6.98
CA GLN A 462 -14.47 -19.93 -6.92
C GLN A 462 -14.97 -20.07 -5.46
N ASP A 463 -16.29 -20.15 -5.29
CA ASP A 463 -16.98 -20.40 -4.02
C ASP A 463 -16.64 -19.38 -2.94
N ILE A 464 -16.66 -18.10 -3.30
CA ILE A 464 -16.31 -17.02 -2.39
C ILE A 464 -17.55 -16.56 -1.62
N ALA A 465 -17.40 -16.46 -0.31
CA ALA A 465 -18.52 -16.24 0.59
C ALA A 465 -19.23 -14.90 0.40
N ASP A 466 -18.52 -13.83 0.02
CA ASP A 466 -19.04 -12.46 -0.02
C ASP A 466 -18.20 -11.50 -0.88
N THR A 467 -18.80 -10.37 -1.27
CA THR A 467 -18.16 -9.33 -2.08
C THR A 467 -16.90 -8.72 -1.43
N PRO A 468 -16.91 -8.30 -0.14
CA PRO A 468 -15.68 -7.87 0.54
C PRO A 468 -14.54 -8.88 0.45
N THR A 469 -14.81 -10.15 0.72
CA THR A 469 -13.83 -11.24 0.65
C THR A 469 -13.34 -11.46 -0.78
N ALA A 470 -14.23 -11.39 -1.78
CA ALA A 470 -13.85 -11.49 -3.19
C ALA A 470 -12.93 -10.35 -3.63
N VAL A 471 -13.26 -9.10 -3.29
CA VAL A 471 -12.42 -7.94 -3.59
C VAL A 471 -11.07 -8.04 -2.86
N ALA A 472 -11.05 -8.54 -1.61
CA ALA A 472 -9.81 -8.74 -0.87
C ALA A 472 -8.92 -9.81 -1.54
N TYR A 473 -9.45 -10.98 -1.89
CA TYR A 473 -8.68 -12.02 -2.59
C TYR A 473 -8.20 -11.56 -3.97
N LEU A 474 -9.04 -10.85 -4.73
CA LEU A 474 -8.64 -10.26 -6.01
C LEU A 474 -7.47 -9.30 -5.81
N PHE A 475 -7.57 -8.42 -4.80
CA PHE A 475 -6.49 -7.51 -4.45
C PHE A 475 -5.21 -8.27 -4.03
N GLY A 476 -5.32 -9.34 -3.25
CA GLY A 476 -4.19 -10.20 -2.88
C GLY A 476 -3.51 -10.85 -4.09
N LEU A 477 -4.31 -11.40 -5.01
CA LEU A 477 -3.84 -12.04 -6.24
C LEU A 477 -3.09 -11.06 -7.15
N LEU A 478 -3.51 -9.80 -7.24
CA LEU A 478 -2.78 -8.78 -8.00
C LEU A 478 -1.34 -8.59 -7.51
N TYR A 479 -1.09 -8.76 -6.21
CA TYR A 479 0.27 -8.71 -5.66
C TYR A 479 0.98 -10.04 -5.87
N ALA A 480 0.33 -11.16 -5.52
CA ALA A 480 0.89 -12.50 -5.65
C ALA A 480 1.37 -12.78 -7.08
N LEU A 481 0.59 -12.39 -8.08
CA LEU A 481 0.84 -12.59 -9.51
C LEU A 481 1.53 -11.38 -10.19
N ASN A 482 1.88 -10.33 -9.44
CA ASN A 482 2.54 -9.12 -9.96
C ASN A 482 1.78 -8.41 -11.10
N ILE A 483 0.46 -8.48 -11.09
CA ILE A 483 -0.41 -7.96 -12.16
C ILE A 483 -0.61 -6.46 -12.00
N SER A 484 -0.54 -5.70 -13.09
CA SER A 484 -0.81 -4.27 -13.03
C SER A 484 -2.29 -3.94 -12.87
N TYR A 485 -2.61 -2.89 -12.10
CA TYR A 485 -4.00 -2.39 -12.02
C TYR A 485 -4.49 -2.01 -13.42
N PRO A 486 -5.67 -2.51 -13.85
CA PRO A 486 -6.25 -2.12 -15.12
C PRO A 486 -6.44 -0.60 -15.20
N ASP A 487 -6.11 0.03 -16.34
CA ASP A 487 -6.20 1.48 -16.50
C ASP A 487 -7.62 2.02 -16.27
N ASP A 488 -8.62 1.21 -16.61
CA ASP A 488 -10.04 1.52 -16.42
C ASP A 488 -10.51 1.52 -14.96
N LEU A 489 -9.77 0.85 -14.07
CA LEU A 489 -10.08 0.65 -12.65
C LEU A 489 -9.00 1.21 -11.72
N LYS A 490 -8.11 2.04 -12.28
CA LYS A 490 -6.92 2.55 -11.60
C LYS A 490 -7.26 3.28 -10.30
N TYR A 491 -8.27 4.15 -10.30
CA TYR A 491 -8.62 4.91 -9.10
C TYR A 491 -9.29 4.03 -8.05
N THR A 492 -10.09 3.05 -8.45
CA THR A 492 -10.65 2.06 -7.52
C THR A 492 -9.51 1.33 -6.81
N PHE A 493 -8.58 0.72 -7.55
CA PHE A 493 -7.47 -0.01 -6.94
C PHE A 493 -6.49 0.89 -6.17
N ASP A 494 -6.24 2.13 -6.62
CA ASP A 494 -5.47 3.12 -5.86
C ASP A 494 -6.15 3.43 -4.52
N THR A 495 -7.49 3.56 -4.51
CA THR A 495 -8.27 3.78 -3.28
C THR A 495 -8.20 2.56 -2.35
N LEU A 496 -8.34 1.34 -2.87
CA LEU A 496 -8.20 0.12 -2.08
C LEU A 496 -6.79 0.02 -1.48
N GLN A 497 -5.75 0.35 -2.25
CA GLN A 497 -4.38 0.33 -1.77
C GLN A 497 -4.10 1.39 -0.69
N SER A 498 -4.38 2.67 -0.97
CA SER A 498 -3.96 3.76 -0.09
C SER A 498 -4.90 3.99 1.09
N VAL A 499 -6.20 3.79 0.89
CA VAL A 499 -7.23 4.08 1.92
C VAL A 499 -7.62 2.83 2.70
N PHE A 500 -7.86 1.70 2.02
CA PHE A 500 -8.32 0.48 2.70
C PHE A 500 -7.16 -0.30 3.30
N MET A 501 -6.07 -0.46 2.56
CA MET A 501 -4.90 -1.22 3.02
C MET A 501 -3.82 -0.36 3.70
N GLU A 502 -3.95 0.97 3.59
CA GLU A 502 -2.99 1.95 4.11
C GLU A 502 -1.57 1.68 3.59
N MET A 503 -1.46 1.39 2.29
CA MET A 503 -0.21 1.05 1.61
C MET A 503 0.19 2.10 0.56
N GLY A 504 1.50 2.23 0.32
CA GLY A 504 2.06 3.16 -0.66
C GLY A 504 2.39 4.55 -0.09
N PRO A 505 2.85 5.49 -0.94
CA PRO A 505 3.18 6.84 -0.51
C PRO A 505 1.94 7.63 -0.12
N LYS A 506 1.81 7.91 1.18
CA LYS A 506 0.85 8.87 1.72
C LYS A 506 1.02 10.19 0.96
N CYS A 507 -0.08 10.78 0.50
CA CYS A 507 -0.08 12.07 -0.17
C CYS A 507 0.24 13.17 0.86
N THR A 508 1.50 13.28 1.32
CA THR A 508 1.93 14.33 2.24
C THR A 508 2.09 15.62 1.46
N LYS A 509 1.00 16.37 1.30
CA LYS A 509 1.09 17.82 1.08
C LYS A 509 0.65 18.53 2.35
N THR A 510 1.61 18.72 3.27
CA THR A 510 1.53 19.78 4.28
C THR A 510 2.94 20.27 4.60
N ARG A 511 3.41 21.26 3.83
CA ARG A 511 4.47 22.17 4.27
C ARG A 511 3.86 23.57 4.32
N ALA A 512 2.97 23.76 5.28
CA ALA A 512 2.60 25.06 5.84
C ALA A 512 1.83 24.80 7.15
N GLN A 513 2.49 25.14 8.26
CA GLN A 513 1.94 25.33 9.62
C GLN A 513 1.32 24.09 10.30
N GLN A 514 2.15 23.39 11.08
CA GLN A 514 1.69 22.68 12.28
C GLN A 514 2.16 23.49 13.49
N ASP A 515 1.21 24.19 14.11
CA ASP A 515 1.34 24.77 15.45
C ASP A 515 1.21 23.62 16.47
N PRO A 516 2.06 23.50 17.52
CA PRO A 516 2.12 22.31 18.39
C PRO A 516 0.89 22.07 19.30
N ARG A 517 -0.23 22.79 19.15
CA ARG A 517 -1.38 22.68 20.07
C ARG A 517 -2.55 21.82 19.57
N GLU A 518 -2.50 21.26 18.35
CA GLU A 518 -3.57 20.41 17.79
C GLU A 518 -3.30 18.90 17.84
N ALA A 519 -2.35 18.43 18.66
CA ALA A 519 -2.04 17.00 18.77
C ALA A 519 -3.12 16.14 19.48
N LYS A 520 -4.31 16.70 19.77
CA LYS A 520 -5.41 15.99 20.44
C LYS A 520 -6.75 16.16 19.69
N ALA A 521 -6.81 15.69 18.45
CA ALA A 521 -8.07 15.29 17.79
C ALA A 521 -7.78 14.44 16.54
N GLN A 522 -7.99 13.12 16.60
CA GLN A 522 -8.11 12.30 15.39
C GLN A 522 -9.43 12.68 14.70
N ASN A 523 -9.33 13.63 13.77
CA ASN A 523 -10.44 14.29 13.10
C ASN A 523 -11.05 13.43 11.96
N PRO A 524 -12.38 13.28 11.85
CA PRO A 524 -13.07 12.61 10.73
C PRO A 524 -12.90 13.25 9.34
N GLU A 525 -12.22 14.39 9.20
CA GLU A 525 -11.99 15.08 7.92
C GLU A 525 -10.91 14.48 7.01
N SER A 526 -10.02 13.61 7.49
CA SER A 526 -8.88 13.15 6.68
C SER A 526 -9.30 12.32 5.46
N LEU A 527 -10.29 11.44 5.64
CA LEU A 527 -10.77 10.53 4.59
C LEU A 527 -11.65 11.21 3.56
N SER A 528 -12.46 12.17 3.99
CA SER A 528 -13.22 12.99 3.04
C SER A 528 -12.24 13.78 2.19
N LYS A 529 -11.17 14.36 2.76
CA LYS A 529 -10.14 15.07 1.99
C LYS A 529 -9.42 14.14 1.01
N GLU A 530 -9.00 12.94 1.43
CA GLU A 530 -8.27 12.00 0.58
C GLU A 530 -9.15 11.39 -0.53
N LEU A 531 -10.36 10.94 -0.21
CA LEU A 531 -11.34 10.49 -1.21
C LEU A 531 -11.80 11.62 -2.13
N PHE A 532 -11.96 12.85 -1.63
CA PHE A 532 -12.26 14.00 -2.48
C PHE A 532 -11.09 14.36 -3.39
N GLN A 533 -9.85 14.21 -2.92
CA GLN A 533 -8.66 14.48 -3.73
C GLN A 533 -8.53 13.44 -4.85
N LEU A 534 -8.74 12.16 -4.53
CA LEU A 534 -8.80 11.08 -5.51
C LEU A 534 -9.96 11.29 -6.50
N PHE A 535 -11.14 11.65 -6.01
CA PHE A 535 -12.30 11.99 -6.83
C PHE A 535 -12.06 13.20 -7.74
N ALA A 536 -11.45 14.27 -7.22
CA ALA A 536 -11.14 15.48 -7.97
C ALA A 536 -10.11 15.19 -9.07
N ARG A 537 -9.12 14.33 -8.77
CA ARG A 537 -8.17 13.84 -9.75
C ARG A 537 -8.85 13.05 -10.87
N ALA A 538 -9.68 12.07 -10.51
CA ALA A 538 -10.45 11.27 -11.48
C ALA A 538 -11.37 12.14 -12.36
N SER A 539 -12.02 13.15 -11.78
CA SER A 539 -12.90 14.08 -12.50
C SER A 539 -12.13 15.08 -13.38
N SER A 540 -10.92 15.45 -13.00
CA SER A 540 -10.07 16.36 -13.78
C SER A 540 -9.43 15.66 -14.99
N GLU A 541 -9.00 14.40 -14.82
CA GLU A 541 -8.35 13.63 -15.88
C GLU A 541 -9.37 13.14 -16.94
N LYS A 542 -10.64 12.91 -16.56
CA LYS A 542 -11.71 12.44 -17.48
C LYS A 542 -12.51 13.55 -18.17
N GLY A 543 -12.19 14.83 -17.91
CA GLY A 543 -12.93 15.98 -18.45
C GLY A 543 -14.31 16.14 -17.81
N THR A 544 -14.63 17.35 -17.35
CA THR A 544 -15.94 17.65 -16.76
C THR A 544 -16.79 18.45 -17.75
N LEU A 545 -17.99 17.94 -18.09
CA LEU A 545 -19.11 18.78 -18.51
C LEU A 545 -19.53 19.65 -17.31
N VAL A 546 -19.50 20.96 -17.53
CA VAL A 546 -19.74 22.01 -16.53
C VAL A 546 -21.13 21.86 -15.90
N LEU A 547 -21.18 21.66 -14.58
CA LEU A 547 -22.40 21.84 -13.79
C LEU A 547 -22.29 23.14 -12.99
N ASN A 548 -23.12 24.11 -13.37
CA ASN A 548 -23.35 25.36 -12.64
C ASN A 548 -23.73 25.07 -11.18
N LYS A 549 -23.13 25.79 -10.24
CA LYS A 549 -23.55 25.84 -8.84
C LYS A 549 -23.86 27.28 -8.43
N THR A 550 -25.10 27.51 -8.00
CA THR A 550 -25.40 28.37 -6.84
C THR A 550 -26.72 27.92 -6.19
N PRO A 551 -26.82 27.86 -4.84
CA PRO A 551 -28.01 27.37 -4.15
C PRO A 551 -28.96 28.50 -3.74
N GLU A 552 -30.27 28.30 -3.94
CA GLU A 552 -31.33 29.14 -3.39
C GLU A 552 -31.45 28.97 -1.86
N LYS A 553 -31.49 30.09 -1.13
CA LYS A 553 -32.03 30.16 0.24
C LYS A 553 -33.35 30.93 0.19
N LYS A 554 -34.45 30.28 0.56
CA LYS A 554 -35.75 30.93 0.82
C LYS A 554 -35.63 31.88 2.02
N ARG A 555 -36.02 33.16 1.85
CA ARG A 555 -36.41 34.06 2.94
C ARG A 555 -37.66 34.85 2.55
N LEU A 556 -38.52 35.06 3.56
CA LEU A 556 -39.87 35.63 3.48
C LEU A 556 -39.93 37.00 2.78
N LYS A 557 -40.99 37.22 1.99
CA LYS A 557 -41.32 38.48 1.30
C LYS A 557 -41.97 39.46 2.28
N ILE A 558 -41.44 40.68 2.36
CA ILE A 558 -42.14 41.86 2.92
C ILE A 558 -42.99 42.48 1.79
N PRO A 559 -44.27 42.83 2.02
CA PRO A 559 -45.12 43.42 0.97
C PRO A 559 -44.65 44.81 0.50
N GLU A 560 -44.82 45.07 -0.80
CA GLU A 560 -44.34 46.27 -1.52
C GLU A 560 -44.75 47.66 -0.99
N PRO A 561 -45.84 47.87 -0.22
CA PRO A 561 -46.18 49.22 0.25
C PRO A 561 -45.14 49.81 1.22
N LEU A 562 -44.50 48.97 2.04
CA LEU A 562 -43.49 49.40 3.04
C LEU A 562 -42.09 49.59 2.45
N SER A 563 -41.81 48.97 1.29
CA SER A 563 -40.54 49.14 0.57
C SER A 563 -40.41 50.54 -0.04
N LYS A 564 -41.53 51.12 -0.49
CA LYS A 564 -41.53 52.46 -1.10
C LYS A 564 -41.42 53.58 -0.06
N GLU A 565 -42.02 53.39 1.12
CA GLU A 565 -41.88 54.31 2.26
C GLU A 565 -40.45 54.36 2.81
N LEU A 566 -39.76 53.22 2.91
CA LEU A 566 -38.36 53.13 3.31
C LEU A 566 -37.39 53.75 2.28
N LEU A 567 -37.67 53.60 0.98
CA LEU A 567 -36.88 54.22 -0.08
C LEU A 567 -37.06 55.74 -0.14
N GLN A 568 -38.25 56.26 0.22
CA GLN A 568 -38.52 57.69 0.24
C GLN A 568 -37.97 58.38 1.51
N LEU A 569 -37.87 57.66 2.63
CA LEU A 569 -37.18 58.12 3.84
C LEU A 569 -35.64 58.13 3.68
N LEU A 570 -35.07 57.17 2.96
CA LEU A 570 -33.63 57.14 2.66
C LEU A 570 -33.20 58.21 1.64
N ALA A 571 -34.07 58.59 0.71
CA ALA A 571 -33.80 59.67 -0.24
C ALA A 571 -33.79 61.08 0.42
N ARG A 572 -34.45 61.25 1.58
CA ARG A 572 -34.43 62.51 2.35
C ARG A 572 -33.25 62.62 3.33
N ALA A 573 -32.57 61.53 3.66
CA ALA A 573 -31.49 61.50 4.66
C ALA A 573 -30.07 61.71 4.08
N SER A 574 -29.94 62.04 2.79
CA SER A 574 -28.63 62.26 2.14
C SER A 574 -28.51 63.62 1.43
N SER A 575 -29.05 64.68 2.04
CA SER A 575 -28.73 66.06 1.67
C SER A 575 -27.89 66.81 2.73
N GLU A 576 -27.50 66.18 3.85
CA GLU A 576 -26.74 66.89 4.87
C GLU A 576 -25.50 66.11 5.33
N LYS A 577 -24.35 66.75 5.04
CA LYS A 577 -23.08 66.70 5.77
C LYS A 577 -22.30 65.38 5.77
N GLY A 578 -21.38 65.31 4.82
CA GLY A 578 -20.00 65.70 5.15
C GLY A 578 -19.12 64.68 5.89
N THR A 579 -18.28 64.03 5.08
CA THR A 579 -16.88 63.65 5.33
C THR A 579 -16.54 62.35 6.09
N LEU A 580 -15.80 61.52 5.33
CA LEU A 580 -14.76 60.54 5.67
C LEU A 580 -15.10 59.04 5.81
N VAL A 581 -14.41 58.29 4.93
CA VAL A 581 -13.91 56.90 4.99
C VAL A 581 -14.69 55.82 4.21
N LEU A 582 -13.95 55.13 3.30
CA LEU A 582 -13.81 53.66 3.12
C LEU A 582 -13.92 53.20 1.65
N ASN A 583 -12.96 52.39 1.18
CA ASN A 583 -13.18 51.30 0.20
C ASN A 583 -11.99 50.31 0.29
N LYS A 584 -12.15 49.09 0.82
CA LYS A 584 -12.73 47.85 0.25
C LYS A 584 -11.85 47.19 -0.86
N THR A 585 -11.28 46.04 -0.51
CA THR A 585 -10.67 44.95 -1.35
C THR A 585 -11.70 44.33 -2.33
N PRO A 586 -11.38 43.58 -3.43
CA PRO A 586 -10.39 42.48 -3.50
C PRO A 586 -9.67 42.24 -4.89
N GLU A 587 -8.98 41.11 -4.95
CA GLU A 587 -8.04 40.58 -5.94
C GLU A 587 -8.50 40.44 -7.42
N LYS A 588 -7.45 40.42 -8.26
CA LYS A 588 -7.42 40.41 -9.72
C LYS A 588 -7.98 39.13 -10.34
N LYS A 589 -9.01 39.29 -11.17
CA LYS A 589 -9.35 38.39 -12.29
C LYS A 589 -8.30 38.56 -13.40
N ARG A 590 -7.70 37.48 -13.93
CA ARG A 590 -7.05 37.50 -15.24
C ARG A 590 -7.98 36.85 -16.27
N LEU A 591 -8.41 37.67 -17.22
CA LEU A 591 -9.17 37.32 -18.42
C LEU A 591 -8.29 36.58 -19.43
N LYS A 592 -8.88 35.59 -20.10
CA LYS A 592 -8.31 34.83 -21.22
C LYS A 592 -8.29 35.69 -22.49
N ILE A 593 -7.17 35.62 -23.22
CA ILE A 593 -6.98 36.24 -24.54
C ILE A 593 -7.67 35.36 -25.60
N PRO A 594 -8.43 35.92 -26.55
CA PRO A 594 -9.04 35.16 -27.65
C PRO A 594 -8.00 34.60 -28.64
N GLU A 595 -8.22 33.36 -29.11
CA GLU A 595 -7.34 32.60 -30.01
C GLU A 595 -6.95 33.24 -31.37
N PRO A 596 -7.67 34.22 -31.97
CA PRO A 596 -7.23 34.82 -33.24
C PRO A 596 -5.91 35.61 -33.11
N LEU A 597 -5.60 36.15 -31.93
CA LEU A 597 -4.38 36.96 -31.68
C LEU A 597 -3.14 36.10 -31.33
N SER A 598 -3.34 34.84 -30.94
CA SER A 598 -2.23 33.90 -30.69
C SER A 598 -1.57 33.42 -31.99
N LYS A 599 -2.33 33.38 -33.10
CA LYS A 599 -1.81 32.91 -34.39
C LYS A 599 -1.02 34.00 -35.14
N GLU A 600 -1.40 35.27 -34.99
CA GLU A 600 -0.64 36.40 -35.54
C GLU A 600 0.72 36.60 -34.86
N LEU A 601 0.80 36.39 -33.54
CA LEU A 601 2.06 36.49 -32.78
C LEU A 601 3.03 35.33 -33.08
N LEU A 602 2.53 34.13 -33.35
CA LEU A 602 3.35 32.98 -33.76
C LEU A 602 3.87 33.11 -35.20
N GLN A 603 3.15 33.82 -36.07
CA GLN A 603 3.55 34.07 -37.46
C GLN A 603 4.56 35.23 -37.58
N LEU A 604 4.59 36.15 -36.60
CA LEU A 604 5.62 37.20 -36.47
C LEU A 604 6.95 36.68 -35.90
N PHE A 605 6.92 35.68 -35.02
CA PHE A 605 8.15 35.03 -34.51
C PHE A 605 8.85 34.15 -35.56
N ALA A 606 8.11 33.58 -36.52
CA ALA A 606 8.68 32.77 -37.61
C ALA A 606 9.35 33.60 -38.72
N ARG A 607 9.21 34.94 -38.71
CA ARG A 607 9.79 35.85 -39.71
C ARG A 607 11.05 36.59 -39.26
N ALA A 608 11.53 36.33 -38.04
CA ALA A 608 12.68 37.01 -37.43
C ALA A 608 13.91 36.10 -37.19
N SER A 609 14.06 35.01 -37.94
CA SER A 609 15.31 34.23 -37.98
C SER A 609 15.64 33.77 -39.39
N SER A 610 15.94 34.76 -40.23
CA SER A 610 16.74 34.59 -41.45
C SER A 610 17.33 35.94 -41.78
N GLU A 611 18.55 36.22 -41.31
CA GLU A 611 19.51 37.12 -41.99
C GLU A 611 20.88 37.10 -41.30
N LYS A 612 21.90 36.61 -42.03
CA LYS A 612 23.35 36.93 -42.00
C LYS A 612 24.13 36.59 -40.70
N GLY A 613 25.31 35.95 -40.68
CA GLY A 613 26.25 35.50 -41.71
C GLY A 613 27.65 35.34 -41.07
N THR A 614 28.33 34.21 -41.38
CA THR A 614 29.80 33.98 -41.50
C THR A 614 30.76 34.12 -40.29
N LEU A 615 31.37 33.00 -39.86
CA LEU A 615 32.76 32.57 -40.16
C LEU A 615 33.10 31.18 -39.55
N VAL A 616 33.91 30.39 -40.26
CA VAL A 616 34.35 28.97 -40.09
C VAL A 616 35.90 28.99 -39.95
N PRO A 617 36.64 28.10 -39.21
CA PRO A 617 36.89 26.67 -39.50
C PRO A 617 36.98 25.74 -38.24
N ASN A 618 37.00 24.40 -38.24
CA ASN A 618 37.53 23.41 -39.18
C ASN A 618 37.01 21.97 -38.85
N LYS A 619 36.77 21.17 -39.91
CA LYS A 619 36.88 19.70 -40.09
C LYS A 619 35.94 18.66 -39.42
N THR A 620 35.36 17.87 -40.32
CA THR A 620 34.42 16.71 -40.31
C THR A 620 35.09 15.35 -39.94
N PRO A 621 34.38 14.20 -39.75
CA PRO A 621 33.70 13.46 -40.85
C PRO A 621 32.37 12.70 -40.59
N GLU A 622 31.57 12.70 -41.67
CA GLU A 622 30.69 11.67 -42.28
C GLU A 622 29.68 10.80 -41.50
N LYS A 623 28.41 10.86 -41.95
CA LYS A 623 27.48 9.71 -41.98
C LYS A 623 26.76 9.62 -43.34
N LYS A 624 26.94 8.48 -44.01
CA LYS A 624 26.30 8.06 -45.27
C LYS A 624 24.78 7.84 -45.09
N ARG A 625 23.96 8.28 -46.06
CA ARG A 625 22.54 7.91 -46.18
C ARG A 625 22.40 6.62 -47.00
N LEU A 626 21.71 5.62 -46.45
CA LEU A 626 21.29 4.39 -47.14
C LEU A 626 20.07 4.69 -48.03
N LYS A 627 20.13 4.30 -49.32
CA LYS A 627 19.02 4.32 -50.28
C LYS A 627 18.26 3.00 -50.20
N ILE A 628 16.92 3.06 -50.13
CA ILE A 628 16.04 1.89 -50.18
C ILE A 628 15.96 1.38 -51.63
N PRO A 629 16.11 0.05 -51.88
CA PRO A 629 16.03 -0.51 -53.23
C PRO A 629 14.63 -0.35 -53.88
N GLU A 630 14.61 -0.05 -55.18
CA GLU A 630 13.39 0.18 -55.98
C GLU A 630 12.30 -0.91 -55.93
N PRO A 631 12.59 -2.22 -55.73
CA PRO A 631 11.53 -3.23 -55.64
C PRO A 631 10.58 -3.00 -54.45
N LEU A 632 11.11 -2.58 -53.30
CA LEU A 632 10.34 -2.30 -52.08
C LEU A 632 9.48 -1.04 -52.19
N SER A 633 9.93 -0.06 -52.98
CA SER A 633 9.14 1.16 -53.25
C SER A 633 7.88 0.85 -54.05
N LYS A 634 7.92 -0.12 -54.98
CA LYS A 634 6.76 -0.49 -55.80
C LYS A 634 5.74 -1.30 -54.99
N GLU A 635 6.20 -2.17 -54.10
CA GLU A 635 5.34 -2.96 -53.22
C GLU A 635 4.58 -2.09 -52.20
N LEU A 636 5.26 -1.10 -51.62
CA LEU A 636 4.63 -0.14 -50.70
C LEU A 636 3.60 0.75 -51.40
N LEU A 637 3.84 1.13 -52.66
CA LEU A 637 2.86 1.89 -53.44
C LEU A 637 1.62 1.06 -53.79
N GLN A 638 1.78 -0.23 -54.05
CA GLN A 638 0.68 -1.14 -54.36
C GLN A 638 -0.19 -1.44 -53.12
N LEU A 639 0.43 -1.57 -51.94
CA LEU A 639 -0.27 -1.70 -50.65
C LEU A 639 -1.03 -0.43 -50.27
N SER A 640 -0.42 0.74 -50.51
CA SER A 640 -1.06 2.05 -50.34
C SER A 640 -2.32 2.21 -51.21
N ALA A 641 -2.25 1.79 -52.49
CA ALA A 641 -3.38 1.84 -53.40
C ALA A 641 -4.53 0.89 -52.96
N ARG A 642 -4.19 -0.32 -52.48
CA ARG A 642 -5.16 -1.28 -51.93
C ARG A 642 -5.87 -0.75 -50.68
N ALA A 643 -5.13 -0.12 -49.77
CA ALA A 643 -5.70 0.49 -48.57
C ALA A 643 -6.65 1.65 -48.91
N SER A 644 -6.32 2.45 -49.93
CA SER A 644 -7.17 3.54 -50.41
C SER A 644 -8.45 3.03 -51.07
N TYR A 645 -8.39 1.92 -51.82
CA TYR A 645 -9.57 1.28 -52.42
C TYR A 645 -10.53 0.70 -51.37
N MET A 646 -10.01 -0.03 -50.36
CA MET A 646 -10.85 -0.58 -49.27
C MET A 646 -11.52 0.53 -48.47
N LYS A 647 -10.84 1.67 -48.28
CA LYS A 647 -11.41 2.84 -47.59
C LYS A 647 -12.56 3.49 -48.37
N ARG A 648 -12.52 3.45 -49.71
CA ARG A 648 -13.63 3.92 -50.56
C ARG A 648 -14.84 2.99 -50.53
N ILE A 649 -14.63 1.66 -50.51
CA ILE A 649 -15.72 0.68 -50.37
C ILE A 649 -16.42 0.83 -49.01
N ALA A 650 -15.65 0.96 -47.92
CA ALA A 650 -16.21 1.15 -46.59
C ALA A 650 -17.02 2.46 -46.45
N MET A 651 -16.61 3.52 -47.14
CA MET A 651 -17.38 4.78 -47.17
C MET A 651 -18.67 4.65 -47.99
N ALA A 652 -18.65 3.96 -49.14
CA ALA A 652 -19.85 3.74 -49.96
C ALA A 652 -20.93 2.89 -49.26
N GLN A 653 -20.52 1.87 -48.48
CA GLN A 653 -21.44 1.05 -47.68
C GLN A 653 -22.07 1.84 -46.52
N LYS A 654 -21.35 2.83 -45.96
CA LYS A 654 -21.87 3.71 -44.91
C LYS A 654 -22.92 4.69 -45.45
N THR A 655 -22.78 5.13 -46.70
CA THR A 655 -23.73 6.05 -47.35
C THR A 655 -25.04 5.37 -47.79
N GLN A 656 -25.02 4.06 -48.11
CA GLN A 656 -26.25 3.30 -48.38
C GLN A 656 -27.05 2.93 -47.11
N ARG A 657 -26.38 2.63 -45.98
CA ARG A 657 -27.07 2.40 -44.69
C ARG A 657 -27.74 3.64 -44.10
N GLY A 658 -27.26 4.84 -44.44
CA GLY A 658 -27.85 6.12 -44.01
C GLY A 658 -29.11 6.55 -44.78
N LYS A 659 -29.41 5.93 -45.94
CA LYS A 659 -30.60 6.25 -46.76
C LYS A 659 -31.77 5.27 -46.61
N ILE A 660 -31.60 4.17 -45.85
CA ILE A 660 -32.66 3.18 -45.57
C ILE A 660 -33.35 3.44 -44.21
N LEU A 661 -32.83 4.38 -43.40
CA LEU A 661 -33.40 4.77 -42.10
C LEU A 661 -34.14 6.12 -42.13
N SER A 662 -34.51 6.63 -43.32
CA SER A 662 -35.29 7.86 -43.47
C SER A 662 -36.42 7.78 -44.53
N CYS A 663 -37.02 6.59 -44.70
CA CYS A 663 -38.33 6.43 -45.32
C CYS A 663 -39.23 5.64 -44.40
#